data_AF-A0A2M9HEP1-F1
#
_entry.id   AF-A0A2M9HEP1-F1
#
_cell.length_a   1.000
_cell.length_b   1.000
_cell.length_c   1.000
_cell.angle_alpha   90.00
_cell.angle_beta   90.00
_cell.angle_gamma   90.00
#
_symmetry.space_group_name_H-M   'P 1'
#
loop_
_entity.id
_entity.type
_entity.pdbx_description
1 polymer ?
#
loop_
_entity_poly.entity_id
_entity_poly.type
_entity_poly.pdbx_seq_one_letter_code
_entity_poly.pdbx_strand_id
1 'polypeptide(L)'
;MVLVLAKSFQTGDGAATMANYTAILSRPEFLTSVFNSLKVAAAAALVAMLLAFLLAYAVNCTNLPPKFKKAIALLTQVPMLLPTITYGFAIIYSFGKEGLITKLFGHQLFDIYGFNGLLIGYVIYTLPTCFLLINNSFQFVDKKFIIVSHIMGDSHIKTFFVTTVRPLIGTMCVAFIQSFFLSFTDYGIPTSVGGTYDVLAMTLFNQMLGSIPNFNRGAVIAVFMLIPSIISIILMTILEKYSIRYSKVSQIDLPEGKKRDLFCAIASVVVLVCVLSVFAVILLIPFVEMWPFKLNFTLSHITGIFADSELTAVFTNSVYVAVMTAILGCLFAYAAALVTSRSKLPAAAKRFVDSISSIINTVPGMVLGIAFLFAFSGTPMQNTFWILIIANMIHYFATPYQMMKDSLSKMNASWETTAKLMGDSWFKTIVRVVTPNAWPTVLQVFGYYFVNAMVTISAVVFLTGAKTQVITTKISALQHLAKFDDIFALSLLILVTNLVVKGVIAFATRKKPVKVKATEAAAATVKQGARKTAEQIAAGNFALPPINPRSHGRNVVTGIASGVAAAILVAFGFGAFSGTAAASQQVVIYTNADDEAVAAFEHALDNNGYKGKYIMQSFGTSELGGKMLAEGKSLEADMLTMSSYYVDSAQQRNHMFADLTDVHSKLLNTNENTKAPKYRSPTTAQEGAIFYNTEAIKQAGVPVPKSFKDLADPKYKGLISVPDMEGSSTGWLMVQAIVGAYGTGDEGRQILTDIYKNAGPHLEQSGSGPLKSVRSGEVAVGFGLRHQAAADKKKGLPIDYVDPTEGNYSLTESVAVLDKGAKTNPLAQKMAGVIIDQGRKELLETYPTPLYQGEKEPSNGSKYPKTFDKPLTVDLLQQHQDFSEACKRAAKEG
;
A
#
# COMPACT_ATOMS: atom_id res chain seq x y z
N MET A 1 7.87 19.79 0.64
CA MET A 1 6.90 20.56 -0.18
C MET A 1 7.58 21.65 -0.98
N VAL A 2 8.25 22.63 -0.36
CA VAL A 2 8.99 23.68 -1.11
C VAL A 2 9.99 23.09 -2.11
N LEU A 3 10.72 22.04 -1.73
CA LEU A 3 11.63 21.33 -2.64
C LEU A 3 10.91 20.72 -3.87
N VAL A 4 9.70 20.18 -3.70
CA VAL A 4 8.92 19.63 -4.82
C VAL A 4 8.49 20.75 -5.75
N LEU A 5 8.02 21.88 -5.21
CA LEU A 5 7.70 23.08 -5.99
C LEU A 5 8.95 23.65 -6.69
N ALA A 6 10.11 23.65 -6.04
CA ALA A 6 11.34 24.13 -6.66
C ALA A 6 11.75 23.22 -7.84
N LYS A 7 11.70 21.89 -7.65
CA LYS A 7 12.01 20.90 -8.68
C LYS A 7 11.07 20.96 -9.88
N SER A 8 9.81 21.32 -9.68
CA SER A 8 8.86 21.44 -10.81
C SER A 8 9.25 22.58 -11.78
N PHE A 9 9.91 23.63 -11.28
CA PHE A 9 10.43 24.74 -12.08
C PHE A 9 11.92 24.60 -12.46
N GLN A 10 12.55 23.41 -12.33
CA GLN A 10 13.97 23.21 -12.64
C GLN A 10 14.18 22.28 -13.86
N THR A 11 15.21 22.56 -14.68
CA THR A 11 15.73 21.61 -15.67
C THR A 11 16.58 20.53 -14.99
N GLY A 12 16.99 19.49 -15.73
CA GLY A 12 17.93 18.48 -15.23
C GLY A 12 19.22 19.09 -14.67
N ASP A 13 19.67 20.21 -15.27
CA ASP A 13 20.87 20.95 -14.89
C ASP A 13 20.62 22.02 -13.81
N GLY A 14 19.40 22.11 -13.29
CA GLY A 14 19.03 23.03 -12.20
C GLY A 14 18.63 24.45 -12.62
N ALA A 15 18.57 24.76 -13.91
CA ALA A 15 18.12 26.07 -14.41
C ALA A 15 16.59 26.23 -14.28
N ALA A 16 16.12 27.45 -14.00
CA ALA A 16 14.68 27.72 -13.89
C ALA A 16 13.98 27.59 -15.26
N THR A 17 12.87 26.83 -15.33
CA THR A 17 12.12 26.59 -16.56
C THR A 17 10.62 26.37 -16.32
N MET A 18 9.81 26.72 -17.32
CA MET A 18 8.39 26.36 -17.42
C MET A 18 8.15 25.17 -18.36
N ALA A 19 9.21 24.67 -19.01
CA ALA A 19 9.11 23.61 -20.02
C ALA A 19 8.55 22.29 -19.46
N ASN A 20 8.74 22.01 -18.17
CA ASN A 20 8.18 20.81 -17.55
C ASN A 20 6.65 20.85 -17.49
N TYR A 21 6.08 22.03 -17.21
CA TYR A 21 4.64 22.21 -17.17
C TYR A 21 4.02 22.10 -18.55
N THR A 22 4.63 22.71 -19.57
CA THR A 22 4.16 22.59 -20.95
C THR A 22 4.27 21.15 -21.45
N ALA A 23 5.39 20.46 -21.17
CA ALA A 23 5.58 19.06 -21.56
C ALA A 23 4.54 18.10 -20.97
N ILE A 24 4.08 18.36 -19.74
CA ILE A 24 3.03 17.55 -19.09
C ILE A 24 1.64 17.97 -19.54
N LEU A 25 1.34 19.27 -19.64
CA LEU A 25 0.01 19.74 -20.05
C LEU A 25 -0.30 19.50 -21.52
N SER A 26 0.72 19.41 -22.39
CA SER A 26 0.55 19.04 -23.80
C SER A 26 0.28 17.55 -24.01
N ARG A 27 0.45 16.70 -22.98
CA ARG A 27 0.17 15.27 -23.05
C ARG A 27 -1.32 15.01 -22.74
N PRO A 28 -2.13 14.54 -23.71
CA PRO A 28 -3.55 14.27 -23.48
C PRO A 28 -3.77 13.20 -22.39
N GLU A 29 -2.83 12.26 -22.24
CA GLU A 29 -2.90 11.19 -21.24
C GLU A 29 -2.91 11.75 -19.81
N PHE A 30 -2.16 12.84 -19.57
CA PHE A 30 -2.13 13.50 -18.26
C PHE A 30 -3.49 14.13 -17.91
N LEU A 31 -4.12 14.84 -18.84
CA LEU A 31 -5.44 15.44 -18.59
C LEU A 31 -6.51 14.36 -18.39
N THR A 32 -6.44 13.28 -19.15
CA THR A 32 -7.29 12.09 -18.97
C THR A 32 -7.08 11.48 -17.59
N SER A 33 -5.84 11.32 -17.10
CA SER A 33 -5.60 10.74 -15.78
C SER A 33 -6.09 11.63 -14.63
N VAL A 34 -5.98 12.95 -14.76
CA VAL A 34 -6.58 13.93 -13.82
C VAL A 34 -8.10 13.76 -13.80
N PHE A 35 -8.75 13.78 -14.96
CA PHE A 35 -10.22 13.67 -15.05
C PHE A 35 -10.72 12.32 -14.55
N ASN A 36 -10.04 11.24 -14.92
CA ASN A 36 -10.33 9.88 -14.47
C ASN A 36 -10.28 9.76 -12.95
N SER A 37 -9.26 10.35 -12.33
CA SER A 37 -9.08 10.39 -10.87
C SER A 37 -10.19 11.18 -10.18
N LEU A 38 -10.55 12.34 -10.72
CA LEU A 38 -11.66 13.15 -10.20
C LEU A 38 -13.00 12.41 -10.30
N LYS A 39 -13.28 11.81 -11.47
CA LYS A 39 -14.52 11.08 -11.75
C LYS A 39 -14.70 9.89 -10.81
N VAL A 40 -13.68 9.03 -10.69
CA VAL A 40 -13.77 7.82 -9.87
C VAL A 40 -13.79 8.15 -8.38
N ALA A 41 -12.99 9.12 -7.93
CA ALA A 41 -12.96 9.53 -6.53
C ALA A 41 -14.29 10.17 -6.09
N ALA A 42 -14.90 11.02 -6.94
CA ALA A 42 -16.19 11.65 -6.63
C ALA A 42 -17.34 10.63 -6.60
N ALA A 43 -17.36 9.69 -7.57
CA ALA A 43 -18.36 8.62 -7.58
C ALA A 43 -18.23 7.71 -6.36
N ALA A 44 -17.01 7.26 -6.03
CA ALA A 44 -16.75 6.42 -4.87
C ALA A 44 -17.12 7.13 -3.57
N ALA A 45 -16.77 8.42 -3.44
CA ALA A 45 -17.09 9.20 -2.26
C ALA A 45 -18.58 9.39 -2.03
N LEU A 46 -19.35 9.61 -3.10
CA LEU A 46 -20.80 9.72 -3.00
C LEU A 46 -21.41 8.39 -2.53
N VAL A 47 -21.05 7.28 -3.18
CA VAL A 47 -21.58 5.95 -2.84
C VAL A 47 -21.18 5.55 -1.42
N ALA A 48 -19.91 5.70 -1.05
CA ALA A 48 -19.42 5.38 0.30
C ALA A 48 -20.11 6.23 1.37
N MET A 49 -20.33 7.52 1.13
CA MET A 49 -21.03 8.42 2.05
C MET A 49 -22.50 8.02 2.24
N LEU A 50 -23.20 7.64 1.17
CA LEU A 50 -24.59 7.18 1.23
C LEU A 50 -24.72 5.83 1.97
N LEU A 51 -23.83 4.88 1.70
CA LEU A 51 -23.80 3.59 2.40
C LEU A 51 -23.42 3.76 3.89
N ALA A 52 -22.45 4.62 4.19
CA ALA A 52 -22.08 4.97 5.55
C ALA A 52 -23.24 5.62 6.32
N PHE A 53 -23.98 6.52 5.66
CA PHE A 53 -25.16 7.15 6.24
C PHE A 53 -26.24 6.11 6.54
N LEU A 54 -26.50 5.16 5.64
CA LEU A 54 -27.45 4.06 5.85
C LEU A 54 -27.07 3.21 7.09
N LEU A 55 -25.79 2.82 7.19
CA LEU A 55 -25.29 2.03 8.33
C LEU A 55 -25.35 2.83 9.64
N ALA A 56 -24.96 4.11 9.62
CA ALA A 56 -25.01 4.98 10.79
C ALA A 56 -26.46 5.27 11.24
N TYR A 57 -27.38 5.42 10.29
CA TYR A 57 -28.81 5.56 10.55
C TYR A 57 -29.36 4.29 11.21
N ALA A 58 -28.99 3.11 10.70
CA ALA A 58 -29.37 1.84 11.30
C ALA A 58 -28.88 1.72 12.75
N VAL A 59 -27.66 2.17 13.07
CA VAL A 59 -27.13 2.13 14.44
C VAL A 59 -27.85 3.11 15.37
N ASN A 60 -28.11 4.34 14.91
CA ASN A 60 -28.53 5.44 15.80
C ASN A 60 -30.04 5.67 15.86
N CYS A 61 -30.79 5.38 14.80
CA CYS A 61 -32.21 5.75 14.66
C CYS A 61 -33.20 4.57 14.67
N THR A 62 -32.72 3.32 14.80
CA THR A 62 -33.58 2.12 14.86
C THR A 62 -33.55 1.46 16.24
N ASN A 63 -34.52 0.58 16.53
CA ASN A 63 -34.55 -0.21 17.76
C ASN A 63 -33.89 -1.60 17.61
N LEU A 64 -32.85 -1.70 16.78
CA LEU A 64 -32.10 -2.95 16.61
C LEU A 64 -31.41 -3.41 17.91
N PRO A 65 -31.25 -4.73 18.10
CA PRO A 65 -30.59 -5.27 19.29
C PRO A 65 -29.20 -4.63 19.51
N PRO A 66 -28.80 -4.31 20.76
CA PRO A 66 -27.51 -3.68 21.03
C PRO A 66 -26.30 -4.47 20.52
N LYS A 67 -26.41 -5.81 20.49
CA LYS A 67 -25.38 -6.69 19.91
C LYS A 67 -25.23 -6.49 18.40
N PHE A 68 -26.36 -6.33 17.70
CA PHE A 68 -26.38 -6.12 16.25
C PHE A 68 -25.82 -4.74 15.88
N LYS A 69 -26.18 -3.69 16.62
CA LYS A 69 -25.60 -2.35 16.46
C LYS A 69 -24.09 -2.33 16.65
N LYS A 70 -23.58 -3.06 17.65
CA LYS A 70 -22.13 -3.23 17.86
C LYS A 70 -21.48 -4.02 16.73
N ALA A 71 -22.15 -5.06 16.22
CA ALA A 71 -21.65 -5.83 15.08
C ALA A 71 -21.51 -4.95 13.84
N ILE A 72 -22.53 -4.14 13.50
CA ILE A 72 -22.43 -3.16 12.39
C ILE A 72 -21.23 -2.24 12.61
N ALA A 73 -21.10 -1.63 13.79
CA ALA A 73 -20.01 -0.68 14.05
C ALA A 73 -18.61 -1.32 13.95
N LEU A 74 -18.46 -2.59 14.35
CA LEU A 74 -17.19 -3.30 14.30
C LEU A 74 -16.87 -3.82 12.89
N LEU A 75 -17.84 -4.45 12.22
CA LEU A 75 -17.66 -5.06 10.91
C LEU A 75 -17.39 -3.99 9.82
N THR A 76 -18.03 -2.83 9.90
CA THR A 76 -17.75 -1.71 8.98
C THR A 76 -16.31 -1.20 9.09
N GLN A 77 -15.61 -1.46 10.21
CA GLN A 77 -14.23 -0.99 10.43
C GLN A 77 -13.15 -2.02 10.03
N VAL A 78 -13.52 -3.26 9.72
CA VAL A 78 -12.57 -4.33 9.37
C VAL A 78 -11.71 -3.98 8.15
N PRO A 79 -12.24 -3.40 7.05
CA PRO A 79 -11.42 -3.08 5.87
C PRO A 79 -10.21 -2.21 6.22
N MET A 80 -10.39 -1.22 7.10
CA MET A 80 -9.33 -0.28 7.53
C MET A 80 -8.08 -0.95 8.13
N LEU A 81 -8.11 -2.26 8.42
CA LEU A 81 -6.98 -3.02 8.97
C LEU A 81 -6.06 -3.63 7.90
N LEU A 82 -6.38 -3.48 6.62
CA LEU A 82 -5.66 -4.04 5.49
C LEU A 82 -5.07 -2.95 4.60
N PRO A 83 -3.91 -3.19 3.95
CA PRO A 83 -3.31 -2.26 2.99
C PRO A 83 -4.11 -2.20 1.70
N THR A 84 -4.20 -1.00 1.10
CA THR A 84 -5.08 -0.73 -0.07
C THR A 84 -4.74 -1.58 -1.28
N ILE A 85 -3.45 -1.90 -1.48
CA ILE A 85 -3.00 -2.82 -2.54
C ILE A 85 -3.65 -4.21 -2.45
N THR A 86 -3.94 -4.70 -1.24
CA THR A 86 -4.63 -5.99 -1.05
C THR A 86 -6.08 -5.93 -1.51
N TYR A 87 -6.72 -4.77 -1.52
CA TYR A 87 -8.13 -4.65 -1.94
C TYR A 87 -8.26 -4.93 -3.43
N GLY A 88 -7.31 -4.45 -4.24
CA GLY A 88 -7.31 -4.73 -5.66
C GLY A 88 -7.18 -6.23 -5.93
N PHE A 89 -6.22 -6.91 -5.29
CA PHE A 89 -6.11 -8.37 -5.41
C PHE A 89 -7.32 -9.12 -4.86
N ALA A 90 -7.88 -8.65 -3.75
CA ALA A 90 -9.08 -9.24 -3.18
C ALA A 90 -10.27 -9.15 -4.15
N ILE A 91 -10.38 -8.04 -4.92
CA ILE A 91 -11.39 -7.89 -5.99
C ILE A 91 -11.11 -8.83 -7.16
N ILE A 92 -9.86 -8.93 -7.64
CA ILE A 92 -9.48 -9.82 -8.75
C ILE A 92 -9.82 -11.27 -8.39
N TYR A 93 -9.41 -11.73 -7.22
CA TYR A 93 -9.64 -13.11 -6.79
C TYR A 93 -11.07 -13.39 -6.34
N SER A 94 -11.87 -12.35 -6.09
CA SER A 94 -13.30 -12.53 -5.78
C SER A 94 -14.15 -12.50 -7.05
N PHE A 95 -14.01 -11.48 -7.89
CA PHE A 95 -14.90 -11.18 -9.01
C PHE A 95 -14.26 -11.36 -10.41
N GLY A 96 -12.98 -11.71 -10.50
CA GLY A 96 -12.32 -12.00 -11.78
C GLY A 96 -12.89 -13.25 -12.46
N LYS A 97 -12.43 -13.56 -13.68
CA LYS A 97 -12.96 -14.68 -14.49
C LYS A 97 -12.93 -16.02 -13.74
N GLU A 98 -11.87 -16.27 -12.98
CA GLU A 98 -11.71 -17.45 -12.13
C GLU A 98 -11.84 -17.15 -10.63
N GLY A 99 -12.51 -16.04 -10.28
CA GLY A 99 -12.68 -15.59 -8.90
C GLY A 99 -13.67 -16.45 -8.10
N LEU A 100 -13.57 -16.40 -6.78
CA LEU A 100 -14.40 -17.16 -5.84
C LEU A 100 -15.90 -16.92 -6.07
N ILE A 101 -16.31 -15.67 -6.24
CA ILE A 101 -17.71 -15.28 -6.45
C ILE A 101 -18.14 -15.66 -7.87
N THR A 102 -17.29 -15.45 -8.87
CA THR A 102 -17.57 -15.84 -10.26
C THR A 102 -17.83 -17.34 -10.39
N LYS A 103 -17.02 -18.19 -9.72
CA LYS A 103 -17.25 -19.64 -9.68
C LYS A 103 -18.55 -20.02 -8.98
N LEU A 104 -18.96 -19.26 -7.96
CA LEU A 104 -20.23 -19.50 -7.25
C LEU A 104 -21.46 -19.18 -8.11
N PHE A 105 -21.38 -18.13 -8.94
CA PHE A 105 -22.47 -17.71 -9.83
C PHE A 105 -22.42 -18.35 -11.24
N GLY A 106 -21.30 -18.97 -11.60
CA GLY A 106 -21.10 -19.64 -12.90
C GLY A 106 -20.83 -18.70 -14.08
N HIS A 107 -20.85 -17.38 -13.86
CA HIS A 107 -20.48 -16.37 -14.85
C HIS A 107 -19.93 -15.12 -14.16
N GLN A 108 -19.12 -14.33 -14.88
CA GLN A 108 -18.62 -13.05 -14.37
C GLN A 108 -19.76 -12.04 -14.28
N LEU A 109 -19.91 -11.37 -13.14
CA LEU A 109 -21.03 -10.44 -12.89
C LEU A 109 -20.84 -9.09 -13.61
N PHE A 110 -19.61 -8.60 -13.67
CA PHE A 110 -19.24 -7.33 -14.29
C PHE A 110 -17.74 -7.31 -14.60
N ASP A 111 -17.32 -6.42 -15.49
CA ASP A 111 -15.90 -6.18 -15.74
C ASP A 111 -15.25 -5.53 -14.51
N ILE A 112 -14.21 -6.18 -13.99
CA ILE A 112 -13.50 -5.77 -12.78
C ILE A 112 -12.39 -4.77 -13.06
N TYR A 113 -11.88 -4.69 -14.29
CA TYR A 113 -10.77 -3.81 -14.60
C TYR A 113 -11.26 -2.41 -14.97
N GLY A 114 -10.51 -1.40 -14.57
CA GLY A 114 -10.84 -0.01 -14.82
C GLY A 114 -11.87 0.57 -13.86
N PHE A 115 -12.81 1.39 -14.37
CA PHE A 115 -13.66 2.24 -13.53
C PHE A 115 -14.46 1.47 -12.46
N ASN A 116 -15.03 0.31 -12.81
CA ASN A 116 -15.90 -0.44 -11.90
C ASN A 116 -15.13 -1.07 -10.73
N GLY A 117 -13.98 -1.70 -10.99
CA GLY A 117 -13.13 -2.26 -9.93
C GLY A 117 -12.57 -1.18 -9.02
N LEU A 118 -12.13 -0.06 -9.60
CA LEU A 118 -11.69 1.11 -8.83
C LEU A 118 -12.82 1.65 -7.94
N LEU A 119 -14.04 1.77 -8.46
CA LEU A 119 -15.21 2.22 -7.71
C LEU A 119 -15.50 1.29 -6.52
N ILE A 120 -15.54 -0.02 -6.74
CA ILE A 120 -15.78 -1.02 -5.69
C ILE A 120 -14.68 -0.96 -4.62
N GLY A 121 -13.41 -0.96 -5.04
CA GLY A 121 -12.27 -0.88 -4.14
C GLY A 121 -12.30 0.38 -3.28
N TYR A 122 -12.54 1.54 -3.89
CA TYR A 122 -12.61 2.81 -3.17
C TYR A 122 -13.82 2.95 -2.26
N VAL A 123 -14.98 2.40 -2.65
CA VAL A 123 -16.15 2.36 -1.76
C VAL A 123 -15.82 1.54 -0.51
N ILE A 124 -15.24 0.34 -0.67
CA ILE A 124 -14.87 -0.53 0.45
C ILE A 124 -13.80 0.13 1.34
N TYR A 125 -12.80 0.76 0.74
CA TYR A 125 -11.71 1.43 1.44
C TYR A 125 -12.18 2.65 2.25
N THR A 126 -13.07 3.47 1.69
CA THR A 126 -13.46 4.74 2.32
C THR A 126 -14.74 4.67 3.16
N LEU A 127 -15.52 3.59 3.04
CA LEU A 127 -16.71 3.33 3.85
C LEU A 127 -16.46 3.40 5.37
N PRO A 128 -15.39 2.81 5.94
CA PRO A 128 -15.10 2.91 7.37
C PRO A 128 -14.95 4.35 7.86
N THR A 129 -14.22 5.17 7.08
CA THR A 129 -13.93 6.57 7.40
C THR A 129 -15.21 7.41 7.37
N CYS A 130 -16.03 7.26 6.32
CA CYS A 130 -17.34 7.91 6.23
C CYS A 130 -18.27 7.49 7.37
N PHE A 131 -18.33 6.19 7.68
CA PHE A 131 -19.17 5.65 8.75
C PHE A 131 -18.77 6.23 10.11
N LEU A 132 -17.47 6.29 10.43
CA LEU A 132 -17.00 6.84 11.70
C LEU A 132 -17.38 8.31 11.87
N LEU A 133 -17.19 9.13 10.83
CA LEU A 133 -17.56 10.55 10.87
C LEU A 133 -19.06 10.74 11.08
N ILE A 134 -19.89 10.09 10.26
CA ILE A 134 -21.35 10.23 10.30
C ILE A 134 -21.92 9.64 11.60
N ASN A 135 -21.46 8.46 12.02
CA ASN A 135 -21.91 7.81 13.26
C ASN A 135 -21.55 8.63 14.51
N ASN A 136 -20.39 9.29 14.53
CA ASN A 136 -20.02 10.17 15.64
C ASN A 136 -20.91 11.42 15.70
N SER A 137 -21.19 12.05 14.56
CA SER A 137 -22.10 13.20 14.51
C SER A 137 -23.54 12.84 14.87
N PHE A 138 -24.01 11.66 14.50
CA PHE A 138 -25.35 11.16 14.86
C PHE A 138 -25.61 11.13 16.36
N GLN A 139 -24.57 10.91 17.19
CA GLN A 139 -24.72 10.88 18.65
C GLN A 139 -25.11 12.24 19.24
N PHE A 140 -24.90 13.32 18.50
CA PHE A 140 -25.20 14.69 18.92
C PHE A 140 -26.55 15.20 18.39
N VAL A 141 -27.24 14.45 17.52
CA VAL A 141 -28.56 14.83 16.99
C VAL A 141 -29.63 14.54 18.05
N ASP A 142 -30.38 15.57 18.47
CA ASP A 142 -31.47 15.40 19.45
C ASP A 142 -32.67 14.67 18.82
N LYS A 143 -32.91 13.45 19.29
CA LYS A 143 -33.98 12.57 18.79
C LYS A 143 -35.38 13.10 19.15
N LYS A 144 -35.52 14.07 20.07
CA LYS A 144 -36.80 14.72 20.39
C LYS A 144 -37.47 15.32 19.17
N PHE A 145 -36.68 15.86 18.24
CA PHE A 145 -37.22 16.50 17.05
C PHE A 145 -38.01 15.52 16.16
N ILE A 146 -37.74 14.21 16.25
CA ILE A 146 -38.55 13.19 15.57
C ILE A 146 -39.97 13.16 16.12
N ILE A 147 -40.12 13.18 17.45
CA ILE A 147 -41.43 13.19 18.13
C ILE A 147 -42.14 14.51 17.87
N VAL A 148 -41.43 15.65 17.97
CA VAL A 148 -42.00 16.98 17.72
C VAL A 148 -42.52 17.11 16.28
N SER A 149 -41.74 16.66 15.29
CA SER A 149 -42.16 16.66 13.88
C SER A 149 -43.41 15.79 13.65
N HIS A 150 -43.51 14.65 14.33
CA HIS A 150 -44.70 13.80 14.26
C HIS A 150 -45.94 14.47 14.87
N ILE A 151 -45.79 15.15 16.02
CA ILE A 151 -46.88 15.93 16.65
C ILE A 151 -47.30 17.12 15.76
N MET A 152 -46.36 17.73 15.04
CA MET A 152 -46.63 18.82 14.08
C MET A 152 -47.34 18.35 12.79
N GLY A 153 -47.58 17.05 12.63
CA GLY A 153 -48.28 16.50 11.45
C GLY A 153 -47.40 16.40 10.19
N ASP A 154 -46.07 16.46 10.33
CA ASP A 154 -45.18 16.27 9.18
C ASP A 154 -45.23 14.82 8.66
N SER A 155 -45.10 14.65 7.35
CA SER A 155 -44.97 13.34 6.71
C SER A 155 -43.63 12.68 7.06
N HIS A 156 -43.56 11.34 7.02
CA HIS A 156 -42.34 10.59 7.37
C HIS A 156 -41.08 11.03 6.59
N ILE A 157 -41.24 11.40 5.30
CA ILE A 157 -40.14 11.90 4.47
C ILE A 157 -39.68 13.26 4.97
N LYS A 158 -40.61 14.17 5.25
CA LYS A 158 -40.30 15.51 5.77
C LYS A 158 -39.64 15.43 7.15
N THR A 159 -40.16 14.55 8.04
CA THR A 159 -39.52 14.25 9.33
C THR A 159 -38.09 13.75 9.13
N PHE A 160 -37.84 12.79 8.23
CA PHE A 160 -36.50 12.28 7.96
C PHE A 160 -35.55 13.40 7.47
N PHE A 161 -35.97 14.22 6.50
CA PHE A 161 -35.12 15.30 5.98
C PHE A 161 -34.83 16.38 7.02
N VAL A 162 -35.83 16.84 7.77
CA VAL A 162 -35.68 17.94 8.73
C VAL A 162 -34.95 17.50 9.99
N THR A 163 -35.22 16.31 10.51
CA THR A 163 -34.69 15.85 11.80
C THR A 163 -33.38 15.09 11.69
N THR A 164 -33.12 14.44 10.54
CA THR A 164 -31.96 13.57 10.36
C THR A 164 -30.98 14.14 9.33
N VAL A 165 -31.43 14.37 8.09
CA VAL A 165 -30.51 14.75 6.99
C VAL A 165 -29.99 16.18 7.15
N ARG A 166 -30.88 17.15 7.40
CA ARG A 166 -30.52 18.58 7.49
C ARG A 166 -29.50 18.86 8.60
N PRO A 167 -29.60 18.27 9.81
CA PRO A 167 -28.56 18.43 10.82
C PRO A 167 -27.21 17.79 10.45
N LEU A 168 -27.24 16.72 9.65
CA LEU A 168 -26.05 15.94 9.30
C LEU A 168 -25.41 16.37 7.98
N ILE A 169 -26.03 17.25 7.19
CA ILE A 169 -25.53 17.62 5.86
C ILE A 169 -24.09 18.15 5.90
N GLY A 170 -23.74 18.94 6.92
CA GLY A 170 -22.37 19.43 7.11
C GLY A 170 -21.37 18.29 7.33
N THR A 171 -21.72 17.31 8.17
CA THR A 171 -20.88 16.10 8.38
C THR A 171 -20.84 15.21 7.14
N MET A 172 -21.95 15.07 6.42
CA MET A 172 -22.00 14.29 5.17
C MET A 172 -21.10 14.90 4.11
N CYS A 173 -21.08 16.24 3.98
CA CYS A 173 -20.14 16.93 3.09
C CYS A 173 -18.69 16.73 3.54
N VAL A 174 -18.39 16.82 4.84
CA VAL A 174 -17.03 16.53 5.35
C VAL A 174 -16.63 15.09 5.07
N ALA A 175 -17.52 14.12 5.28
CA ALA A 175 -17.29 12.70 4.98
C ALA A 175 -17.06 12.46 3.48
N PHE A 176 -17.83 13.12 2.61
CA PHE A 176 -17.63 13.08 1.17
C PHE A 176 -16.25 13.60 0.78
N ILE A 177 -15.85 14.78 1.26
CA ILE A 177 -14.55 15.37 0.91
C ILE A 177 -13.40 14.50 1.42
N GLN A 178 -13.52 13.93 2.63
CA GLN A 178 -12.53 13.01 3.19
C GLN A 178 -12.41 11.74 2.34
N SER A 179 -13.52 11.10 1.98
CA SER A 179 -13.51 9.90 1.11
C SER A 179 -13.02 10.19 -0.31
N PHE A 180 -13.37 11.36 -0.85
CA PHE A 180 -12.86 11.83 -2.14
C PHE A 180 -11.33 11.96 -2.09
N PHE A 181 -10.80 12.60 -1.05
CA PHE A 181 -9.37 12.79 -0.88
C PHE A 181 -8.62 11.47 -0.70
N LEU A 182 -9.14 10.55 0.13
CA LEU A 182 -8.57 9.22 0.31
C LEU A 182 -8.53 8.43 -1.02
N SER A 183 -9.61 8.48 -1.81
CA SER A 183 -9.68 7.79 -3.11
C SER A 183 -8.81 8.45 -4.19
N PHE A 184 -8.71 9.78 -4.19
CA PHE A 184 -7.94 10.54 -5.19
C PHE A 184 -6.43 10.35 -5.06
N THR A 185 -5.96 10.08 -3.84
CA THR A 185 -4.52 9.99 -3.51
C THR A 185 -4.01 8.57 -3.36
N ASP A 186 -4.89 7.58 -3.43
CA ASP A 186 -4.50 6.18 -3.27
C ASP A 186 -3.76 5.66 -4.51
N TYR A 187 -2.74 4.84 -4.23
CA TYR A 187 -1.93 4.15 -5.22
C TYR A 187 -2.21 2.65 -5.24
N GLY A 188 -2.58 2.07 -4.09
CA GLY A 188 -2.67 0.62 -3.93
C GLY A 188 -3.80 -0.02 -4.74
N ILE A 189 -5.02 0.53 -4.70
CA ILE A 189 -6.13 -0.04 -5.48
C ILE A 189 -5.87 0.08 -6.99
N PRO A 190 -5.47 1.26 -7.52
CA PRO A 190 -5.19 1.40 -8.95
C PRO A 190 -4.08 0.53 -9.50
N THR A 191 -3.00 0.31 -8.76
CA THR A 191 -1.89 -0.51 -9.26
C THR A 191 -2.30 -1.96 -9.52
N SER A 192 -3.35 -2.45 -8.85
CA SER A 192 -3.83 -3.82 -9.02
C SER A 192 -5.01 -3.94 -10.00
N VAL A 193 -6.06 -3.10 -9.88
CA VAL A 193 -7.31 -3.24 -10.67
C VAL A 193 -7.54 -2.11 -11.70
N GLY A 194 -6.60 -1.17 -11.82
CA GLY A 194 -6.73 -0.04 -12.74
C GLY A 194 -6.77 -0.44 -14.22
N GLY A 195 -6.07 -1.52 -14.61
CA GLY A 195 -5.97 -1.95 -16.00
C GLY A 195 -5.52 -0.78 -16.91
N THR A 196 -6.30 -0.48 -17.94
CA THR A 196 -6.05 0.64 -18.86
C THR A 196 -6.58 2.00 -18.39
N TYR A 197 -7.20 2.06 -17.22
CA TYR A 197 -7.78 3.28 -16.67
C TYR A 197 -6.74 4.05 -15.86
N ASP A 198 -6.04 4.95 -16.54
CA ASP A 198 -4.96 5.73 -15.94
C ASP A 198 -5.49 6.70 -14.89
N VAL A 199 -4.88 6.67 -13.70
CA VAL A 199 -5.15 7.61 -12.60
C VAL A 199 -3.87 8.34 -12.21
N LEU A 200 -4.03 9.53 -11.63
CA LEU A 200 -2.96 10.48 -11.39
C LEU A 200 -1.88 9.94 -10.44
N ALA A 201 -2.27 9.13 -9.44
CA ALA A 201 -1.34 8.49 -8.52
C ALA A 201 -0.43 7.46 -9.23
N MET A 202 -0.96 6.71 -10.20
CA MET A 202 -0.19 5.79 -11.03
C MET A 202 0.73 6.56 -11.97
N THR A 203 0.25 7.64 -12.60
CA THR A 203 1.10 8.51 -13.43
C THR A 203 2.25 9.09 -12.62
N LEU A 204 2.00 9.51 -11.37
CA LEU A 204 3.05 10.00 -10.48
C LEU A 204 4.09 8.92 -10.17
N PHE A 205 3.64 7.70 -9.87
CA PHE A 205 4.52 6.56 -9.62
C PHE A 205 5.37 6.24 -10.86
N ASN A 206 4.76 6.09 -12.03
CA ASN A 206 5.47 5.77 -13.28
C ASN A 206 6.47 6.87 -13.68
N GLN A 207 6.19 8.14 -13.41
CA GLN A 207 7.17 9.21 -13.69
C GLN A 207 8.34 9.24 -12.72
N MET A 208 8.18 8.69 -11.50
CA MET A 208 9.20 8.68 -10.46
C MET A 208 10.02 7.39 -10.42
N LEU A 209 9.37 6.25 -10.66
CA LEU A 209 9.91 4.89 -10.54
C LEU A 209 9.60 4.00 -11.76
N GLY A 210 9.06 4.57 -12.83
CA GLY A 210 8.87 3.83 -14.09
C GLY A 210 10.15 3.71 -14.89
N SER A 211 10.03 3.15 -16.09
CA SER A 211 11.18 2.78 -16.92
C SER A 211 12.16 3.93 -17.17
N ILE A 212 11.69 5.14 -17.37
CA ILE A 212 12.57 6.30 -17.54
C ILE A 212 12.16 7.35 -16.49
N PRO A 213 12.81 7.36 -15.31
CA PRO A 213 12.42 8.27 -14.24
C PRO A 213 12.69 9.72 -14.66
N ASN A 214 11.71 10.58 -14.45
CA ASN A 214 11.84 12.02 -14.67
C ASN A 214 11.33 12.78 -13.45
N PHE A 215 12.25 13.05 -12.51
CA PHE A 215 11.95 13.70 -11.23
C PHE A 215 11.31 15.07 -11.36
N ASN A 216 11.70 15.85 -12.37
CA ASN A 216 11.18 17.20 -12.58
C ASN A 216 9.72 17.15 -13.06
N ARG A 217 9.40 16.24 -13.98
CA ARG A 217 8.02 15.98 -14.43
C ARG A 217 7.17 15.35 -13.33
N GLY A 218 7.72 14.39 -12.57
CA GLY A 218 7.08 13.82 -11.39
C GLY A 218 6.75 14.90 -10.33
N ALA A 219 7.63 15.88 -10.14
CA ALA A 219 7.37 17.01 -9.25
C ALA A 219 6.19 17.88 -9.73
N VAL A 220 6.04 18.11 -11.03
CA VAL A 220 4.85 18.80 -11.59
C VAL A 220 3.57 18.03 -11.24
N ILE A 221 3.55 16.72 -11.47
CA ILE A 221 2.38 15.88 -11.15
C ILE A 221 2.07 15.92 -9.65
N ALA A 222 3.09 15.88 -8.79
CA ALA A 222 2.93 16.01 -7.35
C ALA A 222 2.29 17.36 -6.95
N VAL A 223 2.64 18.46 -7.65
CA VAL A 223 2.00 19.77 -7.45
C VAL A 223 0.52 19.72 -7.85
N PHE A 224 0.17 19.07 -8.96
CA PHE A 224 -1.24 18.89 -9.35
C PHE A 224 -2.03 18.07 -8.33
N MET A 225 -1.42 17.07 -7.69
CA MET A 225 -2.06 16.33 -6.59
C MET A 225 -2.31 17.19 -5.33
N LEU A 226 -1.52 18.24 -5.11
CA LEU A 226 -1.72 19.17 -3.98
C LEU A 226 -2.92 20.12 -4.19
N ILE A 227 -3.29 20.44 -5.44
CA ILE A 227 -4.36 21.41 -5.73
C ILE A 227 -5.72 20.98 -5.16
N PRO A 228 -6.25 19.76 -5.44
CA PRO A 228 -7.52 19.30 -4.86
C PRO A 228 -7.48 19.21 -3.34
N SER A 229 -6.29 18.95 -2.78
CA SER A 229 -6.06 18.88 -1.34
C SER A 229 -6.28 20.24 -0.67
N ILE A 230 -5.69 21.31 -1.24
CA ILE A 230 -5.87 22.68 -0.76
C ILE A 230 -7.35 23.11 -0.86
N ILE A 231 -8.00 22.80 -1.98
CA ILE A 231 -9.44 23.09 -2.18
C ILE A 231 -10.28 22.34 -1.14
N SER A 232 -9.97 21.08 -0.87
CA SER A 232 -10.64 20.25 0.13
C SER A 232 -10.53 20.84 1.54
N ILE A 233 -9.37 21.39 1.93
CA ILE A 233 -9.19 22.08 3.21
C ILE A 233 -10.08 23.31 3.32
N ILE A 234 -10.05 24.15 2.29
CA ILE A 234 -10.82 25.40 2.27
C ILE A 234 -12.30 25.06 2.45
N LEU A 235 -12.78 24.07 1.69
CA LEU A 235 -14.15 23.61 1.76
C LEU A 235 -14.48 22.98 3.13
N MET A 236 -13.63 22.11 3.67
CA MET A 236 -13.82 21.54 5.01
C MET A 236 -13.88 22.62 6.09
N THR A 237 -12.98 23.60 6.05
CA THR A 237 -12.92 24.70 7.04
C THR A 237 -14.19 25.56 6.98
N ILE A 238 -14.74 25.77 5.79
CA ILE A 238 -16.02 26.47 5.61
C ILE A 238 -17.16 25.63 6.19
N LEU A 239 -17.22 24.33 5.85
CA LEU A 239 -18.28 23.41 6.27
C LEU A 239 -18.27 23.09 7.77
N GLU A 240 -17.10 23.10 8.41
CA GLU A 240 -16.97 22.93 9.86
C GLU A 240 -17.72 24.01 10.64
N LYS A 241 -17.85 25.24 10.11
CA LYS A 241 -18.66 26.30 10.72
C LYS A 241 -20.14 25.97 10.77
N TYR A 242 -20.61 25.13 9.85
CA TYR A 242 -22.00 24.68 9.75
C TYR A 242 -22.23 23.32 10.45
N SER A 243 -21.16 22.67 10.92
CA SER A 243 -21.27 21.41 11.68
C SER A 243 -21.72 21.68 13.10
N ILE A 244 -22.70 20.91 13.56
CA ILE A 244 -23.41 21.28 14.78
C ILE A 244 -22.63 20.90 16.04
N ARG A 245 -22.33 21.88 16.90
CA ARG A 245 -21.81 21.68 18.26
C ARG A 245 -22.98 21.62 19.25
N TYR A 246 -23.50 20.44 19.55
CA TYR A 246 -24.45 20.25 20.66
C TYR A 246 -23.76 19.70 21.91
N SER A 247 -24.09 20.31 23.06
CA SER A 247 -23.44 20.07 24.35
C SER A 247 -24.16 19.05 25.25
N LYS A 248 -25.29 18.48 24.82
CA LYS A 248 -26.06 17.50 25.61
C LYS A 248 -26.60 16.37 24.73
N VAL A 249 -26.26 15.15 25.11
CA VAL A 249 -26.83 13.92 24.55
C VAL A 249 -28.13 13.62 25.29
N SER A 250 -29.28 13.70 24.60
CA SER A 250 -30.56 13.22 25.14
C SER A 250 -30.69 11.72 24.85
N GLN A 251 -30.69 10.89 25.89
CA GLN A 251 -31.09 9.48 25.75
C GLN A 251 -32.60 9.40 25.86
N ILE A 252 -33.27 9.06 24.77
CA ILE A 252 -34.72 8.90 24.71
C ILE A 252 -35.02 7.62 23.95
N ASP A 253 -36.08 6.94 24.39
CA ASP A 253 -36.64 5.79 23.71
C ASP A 253 -37.21 6.22 22.35
N LEU A 254 -36.63 5.65 21.29
CA LEU A 254 -37.06 5.89 19.92
C LEU A 254 -38.44 5.25 19.68
N PRO A 255 -39.34 5.90 18.94
CA PRO A 255 -40.64 5.32 18.58
C PRO A 255 -40.43 4.00 17.82
N GLU A 256 -41.24 2.99 18.16
CA GLU A 256 -41.19 1.66 17.56
C GLU A 256 -41.61 1.70 16.09
N GLY A 257 -40.75 1.17 15.21
CA GLY A 257 -40.98 1.15 13.77
C GLY A 257 -40.54 -0.19 13.17
N LYS A 258 -41.32 -1.26 13.37
CA LYS A 258 -40.94 -2.63 12.99
C LYS A 258 -40.53 -2.76 11.51
N LYS A 259 -41.24 -2.10 10.58
CA LYS A 259 -40.93 -2.11 9.14
C LYS A 259 -39.63 -1.37 8.82
N ARG A 260 -39.41 -0.20 9.43
CA ARG A 260 -38.16 0.59 9.29
C ARG A 260 -36.96 -0.21 9.80
N ASP A 261 -37.12 -0.80 10.99
CA ASP A 261 -36.04 -1.51 11.65
C ASP A 261 -35.66 -2.79 10.89
N LEU A 262 -36.65 -3.52 10.35
CA LEU A 262 -36.39 -4.68 9.48
C LEU A 262 -35.70 -4.28 8.17
N PHE A 263 -36.17 -3.23 7.49
CA PHE A 263 -35.54 -2.74 6.27
C PHE A 263 -34.09 -2.30 6.52
N CYS A 264 -33.85 -1.51 7.56
CA CYS A 264 -32.50 -1.06 7.93
C CYS A 264 -31.60 -2.23 8.35
N ALA A 265 -32.15 -3.26 9.00
CA ALA A 265 -31.39 -4.48 9.33
C ALA A 265 -30.96 -5.21 8.07
N ILE A 266 -31.90 -5.53 7.17
CA ILE A 266 -31.61 -6.25 5.93
C ILE A 266 -30.62 -5.45 5.09
N ALA A 267 -30.86 -4.15 4.90
CA ALA A 267 -29.96 -3.31 4.12
C ALA A 267 -28.55 -3.25 4.73
N SER A 268 -28.43 -3.19 6.06
CA SER A 268 -27.13 -3.23 6.74
C SER A 268 -26.43 -4.58 6.57
N VAL A 269 -27.16 -5.70 6.66
CA VAL A 269 -26.59 -7.03 6.43
C VAL A 269 -26.11 -7.15 4.99
N VAL A 270 -26.90 -6.75 4.01
CA VAL A 270 -26.54 -6.81 2.59
C VAL A 270 -25.27 -6.01 2.32
N VAL A 271 -25.19 -4.76 2.80
CA VAL A 271 -23.99 -3.93 2.63
C VAL A 271 -22.76 -4.58 3.27
N LEU A 272 -22.89 -5.09 4.50
CA LEU A 272 -21.77 -5.74 5.20
C LEU A 272 -21.35 -7.05 4.52
N VAL A 273 -22.29 -7.87 4.07
CA VAL A 273 -21.99 -9.11 3.35
C VAL A 273 -21.29 -8.80 2.04
N CYS A 274 -21.77 -7.84 1.26
CA CYS A 274 -21.10 -7.42 0.02
C CYS A 274 -19.67 -6.95 0.29
N VAL A 275 -19.47 -6.07 1.27
CA VAL A 275 -18.13 -5.54 1.63
C VAL A 275 -17.21 -6.65 2.14
N LEU A 276 -17.68 -7.51 3.04
CA LEU A 276 -16.85 -8.56 3.64
C LEU A 276 -16.60 -9.74 2.70
N SER A 277 -17.50 -10.00 1.74
CA SER A 277 -17.32 -11.08 0.76
C SER A 277 -16.03 -10.93 -0.04
N VAL A 278 -15.65 -9.69 -0.37
CA VAL A 278 -14.39 -9.38 -1.06
C VAL A 278 -13.18 -9.81 -0.25
N PHE A 279 -13.26 -9.74 1.08
CA PHE A 279 -12.16 -10.14 1.96
C PHE A 279 -12.14 -11.63 2.31
N ALA A 280 -13.13 -12.41 1.86
CA ALA A 280 -13.16 -13.85 2.09
C ALA A 280 -11.93 -14.54 1.49
N VAL A 281 -11.47 -14.08 0.31
CA VAL A 281 -10.31 -14.65 -0.36
C VAL A 281 -9.01 -14.48 0.43
N ILE A 282 -8.86 -13.42 1.23
CA ILE A 282 -7.70 -13.23 2.12
C ILE A 282 -7.67 -14.29 3.23
N LEU A 283 -8.84 -14.74 3.67
CA LEU A 283 -8.95 -15.79 4.70
C LEU A 283 -8.87 -17.19 4.12
N LEU A 284 -9.06 -17.36 2.81
CA LEU A 284 -9.13 -18.67 2.15
C LEU A 284 -7.84 -19.02 1.41
N ILE A 285 -7.33 -18.12 0.55
CA ILE A 285 -6.20 -18.39 -0.35
C ILE A 285 -4.93 -18.85 0.39
N PRO A 286 -4.54 -18.26 1.54
CA PRO A 286 -3.35 -18.71 2.27
C PRO A 286 -3.41 -20.17 2.73
N PHE A 287 -4.60 -20.79 2.70
CA PHE A 287 -4.83 -22.18 3.09
C PHE A 287 -5.08 -23.11 1.90
N VAL A 288 -4.88 -22.64 0.67
CA VAL A 288 -5.10 -23.40 -0.57
C VAL A 288 -3.76 -23.66 -1.26
N GLU A 289 -3.53 -24.89 -1.74
CA GLU A 289 -2.26 -25.27 -2.38
C GLU A 289 -1.92 -24.40 -3.59
N MET A 290 -2.85 -24.27 -4.54
CA MET A 290 -2.67 -23.43 -5.73
C MET A 290 -4.01 -23.04 -6.32
N TRP A 291 -4.44 -21.79 -6.10
CA TRP A 291 -5.67 -21.29 -6.71
C TRP A 291 -5.46 -21.02 -8.22
N PRO A 292 -6.43 -21.30 -9.11
CA PRO A 292 -7.72 -21.98 -8.91
C PRO A 292 -7.69 -23.52 -9.12
N PHE A 293 -6.52 -24.12 -9.38
CA PHE A 293 -6.40 -25.49 -9.90
C PHE A 293 -6.34 -26.60 -8.83
N LYS A 294 -5.70 -26.33 -7.70
CA LYS A 294 -5.54 -27.28 -6.59
C LYS A 294 -6.10 -26.68 -5.30
N LEU A 295 -7.34 -27.08 -4.97
CA LEU A 295 -8.08 -26.58 -3.81
C LEU A 295 -7.81 -27.35 -2.50
N ASN A 296 -6.72 -28.12 -2.45
CA ASN A 296 -6.36 -28.86 -1.24
C ASN A 296 -5.98 -27.91 -0.12
N PHE A 297 -6.42 -28.23 1.10
CA PHE A 297 -6.03 -27.49 2.29
C PHE A 297 -4.52 -27.66 2.53
N THR A 298 -3.79 -26.55 2.65
CA THR A 298 -2.36 -26.53 2.97
C THR A 298 -2.05 -25.48 4.02
N LEU A 299 -0.94 -25.68 4.75
CA LEU A 299 -0.32 -24.66 5.59
C LEU A 299 1.04 -24.21 5.04
N SER A 300 1.43 -24.71 3.86
CA SER A 300 2.75 -24.48 3.25
C SER A 300 3.06 -23.01 3.08
N HIS A 301 2.10 -22.20 2.63
CA HIS A 301 2.29 -20.76 2.39
C HIS A 301 2.55 -19.99 3.69
N ILE A 302 1.83 -20.32 4.77
CA ILE A 302 2.04 -19.69 6.08
C ILE A 302 3.37 -20.14 6.69
N THR A 303 3.68 -21.43 6.65
CA THR A 303 4.97 -21.94 7.17
C THR A 303 6.15 -21.45 6.32
N GLY A 304 5.95 -21.25 5.01
CA GLY A 304 6.93 -20.73 4.08
C GLY A 304 7.39 -19.32 4.44
N ILE A 305 6.46 -18.45 4.86
CA ILE A 305 6.80 -17.09 5.34
C ILE A 305 7.79 -17.13 6.52
N PHE A 306 7.59 -18.07 7.46
CA PHE A 306 8.45 -18.18 8.64
C PHE A 306 9.74 -18.99 8.38
N ALA A 307 9.77 -19.78 7.31
CA ALA A 307 10.97 -20.49 6.86
C ALA A 307 11.90 -19.58 6.04
N ASP A 308 11.31 -18.64 5.29
CA ASP A 308 12.03 -17.64 4.52
C ASP A 308 12.53 -16.51 5.44
N SER A 309 13.86 -16.39 5.54
CA SER A 309 14.50 -15.36 6.34
C SER A 309 14.21 -13.93 5.86
N GLU A 310 14.00 -13.74 4.55
CA GLU A 310 13.68 -12.44 3.97
C GLU A 310 12.25 -12.03 4.36
N LEU A 311 11.27 -12.92 4.16
CA LEU A 311 9.87 -12.63 4.51
C LEU A 311 9.68 -12.43 6.03
N THR A 312 10.38 -13.23 6.83
CA THR A 312 10.41 -13.05 8.29
C THR A 312 11.04 -11.71 8.68
N ALA A 313 12.17 -11.34 8.06
CA ALA A 313 12.82 -10.06 8.31
C ALA A 313 11.88 -8.89 7.95
N VAL A 314 11.23 -8.93 6.79
CA VAL A 314 10.24 -7.93 6.34
C VAL A 314 9.08 -7.79 7.33
N PHE A 315 8.57 -8.91 7.87
CA PHE A 315 7.53 -8.89 8.90
C PHE A 315 8.02 -8.20 10.18
N THR A 316 9.20 -8.58 10.68
CA THR A 316 9.77 -7.98 11.90
C THR A 316 10.09 -6.49 11.73
N ASN A 317 10.61 -6.08 10.57
CA ASN A 317 10.85 -4.68 10.20
C ASN A 317 9.57 -3.85 10.24
N SER A 318 8.47 -4.41 9.74
CA SER A 318 7.16 -3.72 9.71
C SER A 318 6.60 -3.50 11.10
N VAL A 319 6.65 -4.54 11.94
CA VAL A 319 6.25 -4.43 13.35
C VAL A 319 7.15 -3.44 14.08
N TYR A 320 8.46 -3.46 13.84
CA TYR A 320 9.40 -2.51 14.42
C TYR A 320 9.07 -1.06 14.05
N VAL A 321 8.90 -0.76 12.75
CA VAL A 321 8.52 0.57 12.27
C VAL A 321 7.17 0.99 12.87
N ALA A 322 6.18 0.10 12.89
CA ALA A 322 4.86 0.40 13.43
C ALA A 322 4.87 0.70 14.93
N VAL A 323 5.59 -0.09 15.73
CA VAL A 323 5.74 0.16 17.18
C VAL A 323 6.49 1.47 17.42
N MET A 324 7.61 1.70 16.73
CA MET A 324 8.41 2.91 16.93
C MET A 324 7.66 4.18 16.49
N THR A 325 6.96 4.14 15.36
CA THR A 325 6.06 5.21 14.94
C THR A 325 4.96 5.45 15.97
N ALA A 326 4.37 4.39 16.53
CA ALA A 326 3.33 4.53 17.55
C ALA A 326 3.84 5.14 18.86
N ILE A 327 5.02 4.76 19.32
CA ILE A 327 5.64 5.33 20.54
C ILE A 327 6.01 6.79 20.30
N LEU A 328 6.84 7.07 19.28
CA LEU A 328 7.36 8.40 19.03
C LEU A 328 6.27 9.37 18.57
N GLY A 329 5.37 8.91 17.69
CA GLY A 329 4.23 9.70 17.23
C GLY A 329 3.24 10.00 18.34
N CYS A 330 2.97 9.05 19.25
CA CYS A 330 2.13 9.32 20.41
C CYS A 330 2.78 10.32 21.36
N LEU A 331 4.09 10.20 21.62
CA LEU A 331 4.83 11.16 22.45
C LEU A 331 4.81 12.55 21.83
N PHE A 332 5.08 12.66 20.53
CA PHE A 332 5.11 13.91 19.80
C PHE A 332 3.72 14.57 19.74
N ALA A 333 2.67 13.81 19.41
CA ALA A 333 1.29 14.31 19.40
C ALA A 333 0.80 14.72 20.79
N TYR A 334 1.15 13.95 21.83
CA TYR A 334 0.81 14.30 23.22
C TYR A 334 1.52 15.58 23.67
N ALA A 335 2.82 15.71 23.37
CA ALA A 335 3.58 16.91 23.69
C ALA A 335 3.01 18.16 22.97
N ALA A 336 2.76 18.06 21.66
CA ALA A 336 2.15 19.13 20.89
C ALA A 336 0.76 19.52 21.45
N ALA A 337 -0.09 18.54 21.74
CA ALA A 337 -1.43 18.79 22.28
C ALA A 337 -1.40 19.39 23.70
N LEU A 338 -0.46 18.98 24.54
CA LEU A 338 -0.26 19.50 25.89
C LEU A 338 0.21 20.96 25.84
N VAL A 339 1.15 21.26 24.93
CA VAL A 339 1.60 22.62 24.66
C VAL A 339 0.44 23.49 24.15
N THR A 340 -0.35 23.03 23.19
CA THR A 340 -1.47 23.85 22.68
C THR A 340 -2.59 24.02 23.71
N SER A 341 -2.95 22.97 24.44
CA SER A 341 -4.15 22.95 25.30
C SER A 341 -3.90 23.47 26.72
N ARG A 342 -2.73 23.23 27.29
CA ARG A 342 -2.45 23.45 28.73
C ARG A 342 -1.33 24.46 29.00
N SER A 343 -0.61 24.94 27.98
CA SER A 343 0.37 26.02 28.18
C SER A 343 -0.24 27.43 28.12
N LYS A 344 0.50 28.39 28.67
CA LYS A 344 0.23 29.84 28.58
C LYS A 344 0.77 30.48 27.29
N LEU A 345 1.11 29.69 26.27
CA LEU A 345 1.65 30.24 25.03
C LEU A 345 0.71 31.25 24.37
N PRO A 346 1.25 32.25 23.64
CA PRO A 346 0.45 33.20 22.87
C PRO A 346 -0.50 32.49 21.91
N ALA A 347 -1.68 33.08 21.67
CA ALA A 347 -2.67 32.53 20.76
C ALA A 347 -2.12 32.30 19.33
N ALA A 348 -1.14 33.11 18.90
CA ALA A 348 -0.46 32.94 17.62
C ALA A 348 0.31 31.61 17.52
N ALA A 349 1.06 31.23 18.56
CA ALA A 349 1.83 29.98 18.58
C ALA A 349 0.90 28.75 18.59
N LYS A 350 -0.22 28.83 19.33
CA LYS A 350 -1.24 27.77 19.33
C LYS A 350 -1.88 27.59 17.95
N ARG A 351 -2.23 28.71 17.30
CA ARG A 351 -2.76 28.71 15.92
C ARG A 351 -1.73 28.16 14.93
N PHE A 352 -0.45 28.43 15.12
CA PHE A 352 0.61 27.90 14.25
C PHE A 352 0.68 26.37 14.27
N VAL A 353 0.63 25.75 15.47
CA VAL A 353 0.59 24.27 15.59
C VAL A 353 -0.67 23.69 14.95
N ASP A 354 -1.82 24.33 15.17
CA ASP A 354 -3.09 23.93 14.56
C ASP A 354 -3.04 24.01 13.03
N SER A 355 -2.45 25.07 12.48
CA SER A 355 -2.26 25.22 11.04
C SER A 355 -1.33 24.17 10.45
N ILE A 356 -0.20 23.85 11.12
CA ILE A 356 0.71 22.78 10.69
C ILE A 356 -0.03 21.44 10.64
N SER A 357 -0.80 21.11 11.69
CA SER A 357 -1.59 19.89 11.74
C SER A 357 -2.60 19.82 10.59
N SER A 358 -3.24 20.94 10.26
CA SER A 358 -4.21 21.01 9.15
C SER A 358 -3.53 20.79 7.79
N ILE A 359 -2.37 21.42 7.57
CA ILE A 359 -1.59 21.24 6.34
C ILE A 359 -1.17 19.77 6.18
N ILE A 360 -0.61 19.17 7.23
CA ILE A 360 -0.14 17.78 7.20
C ILE A 360 -1.26 16.79 6.83
N ASN A 361 -2.47 16.99 7.36
CA ASN A 361 -3.62 16.13 7.09
C ASN A 361 -3.98 16.03 5.60
N THR A 362 -3.49 16.97 4.80
CA THR A 362 -3.91 17.16 3.41
C THR A 362 -2.81 16.94 2.41
N VAL A 363 -1.58 16.69 2.89
CA VAL A 363 -0.50 16.29 1.99
C VAL A 363 -0.73 14.83 1.61
N PRO A 364 -0.92 14.51 0.31
CA PRO A 364 -1.01 13.14 -0.15
C PRO A 364 0.23 12.34 0.26
N GLY A 365 0.06 11.09 0.68
CA GLY A 365 1.17 10.24 1.10
C GLY A 365 2.26 10.08 0.02
N MET A 366 1.85 9.92 -1.24
CA MET A 366 2.78 9.86 -2.38
C MET A 366 3.64 11.13 -2.51
N VAL A 367 3.01 12.30 -2.38
CA VAL A 367 3.71 13.60 -2.47
C VAL A 367 4.64 13.81 -1.28
N LEU A 368 4.24 13.33 -0.09
CA LEU A 368 5.11 13.31 1.08
C LEU A 368 6.33 12.42 0.86
N GLY A 369 6.15 11.20 0.32
CA GLY A 369 7.24 10.29 -0.01
C GLY A 369 8.27 10.91 -0.95
N ILE A 370 7.81 11.54 -2.04
CA ILE A 370 8.69 12.23 -2.99
C ILE A 370 9.41 13.42 -2.34
N ALA A 371 8.71 14.19 -1.51
CA ALA A 371 9.34 15.30 -0.80
C ALA A 371 10.45 14.84 0.15
N PHE A 372 10.26 13.67 0.79
CA PHE A 372 11.30 13.04 1.62
C PHE A 372 12.44 12.48 0.78
N LEU A 373 12.13 11.82 -0.34
CA LEU A 373 13.13 11.33 -1.27
C LEU A 373 14.06 12.46 -1.73
N PHE A 374 13.52 13.61 -2.15
CA PHE A 374 14.33 14.76 -2.56
C PHE A 374 15.08 15.43 -1.41
N ALA A 375 14.53 15.43 -0.19
CA ALA A 375 15.17 16.09 0.95
C ALA A 375 16.32 15.26 1.55
N PHE A 376 16.22 13.94 1.49
CA PHE A 376 17.13 13.03 2.20
C PHE A 376 17.99 12.15 1.27
N SER A 377 17.79 12.17 -0.05
CA SER A 377 18.68 11.49 -0.99
C SER A 377 20.12 12.02 -0.87
N GLY A 378 21.09 11.10 -0.79
CA GLY A 378 22.50 11.38 -0.56
C GLY A 378 22.88 11.66 0.90
N THR A 379 21.94 11.67 1.84
CA THR A 379 22.21 11.92 3.27
C THR A 379 22.36 10.61 4.06
N PRO A 380 22.98 10.62 5.25
CA PRO A 380 23.10 9.42 6.09
C PRO A 380 21.76 8.82 6.58
N MET A 381 20.66 9.56 6.43
CA MET A 381 19.31 9.10 6.78
C MET A 381 18.64 8.29 5.66
N GLN A 382 19.18 8.32 4.44
CA GLN A 382 18.64 7.56 3.31
C GLN A 382 18.70 6.04 3.61
N ASN A 383 17.66 5.30 3.21
CA ASN A 383 17.56 3.85 3.40
C ASN A 383 17.66 3.39 4.87
N THR A 384 17.33 4.24 5.85
CA THR A 384 17.30 3.89 7.29
C THR A 384 15.87 3.75 7.82
N PHE A 385 15.65 2.96 8.87
CA PHE A 385 14.31 2.88 9.49
C PHE A 385 13.78 4.25 9.98
N TRP A 386 14.68 5.18 10.33
CA TRP A 386 14.32 6.50 10.80
C TRP A 386 13.53 7.32 9.79
N ILE A 387 13.88 7.23 8.49
CA ILE A 387 13.14 7.98 7.47
C ILE A 387 11.69 7.50 7.37
N LEU A 388 11.47 6.18 7.48
CA LEU A 388 10.13 5.57 7.46
C LEU A 388 9.33 5.95 8.71
N ILE A 389 9.97 5.90 9.88
CA ILE A 389 9.33 6.23 11.15
C ILE A 389 8.89 7.71 11.18
N ILE A 390 9.77 8.62 10.75
CA ILE A 390 9.51 10.06 10.71
C ILE A 390 8.45 10.38 9.64
N ALA A 391 8.54 9.78 8.46
CA ALA A 391 7.55 9.97 7.39
C ALA A 391 6.15 9.54 7.86
N ASN A 392 6.01 8.35 8.46
CA ASN A 392 4.73 7.87 8.99
C ASN A 392 4.23 8.73 10.17
N MET A 393 5.12 9.13 11.07
CA MET A 393 4.77 10.01 12.19
C MET A 393 4.19 11.34 11.70
N ILE A 394 4.83 11.97 10.69
CA ILE A 394 4.35 13.21 10.10
C ILE A 394 3.07 12.97 9.35
N HIS A 395 3.01 11.97 8.46
CA HIS A 395 1.83 11.71 7.62
C HIS A 395 0.53 11.58 8.45
N TYR A 396 0.61 10.87 9.57
CA TYR A 396 -0.54 10.61 10.44
C TYR A 396 -0.63 11.54 11.64
N PHE A 397 0.14 12.63 11.72
CA PHE A 397 0.18 13.48 12.91
C PHE A 397 -1.17 14.13 13.27
N ALA A 398 -1.96 14.49 12.26
CA ALA A 398 -3.10 15.37 12.44
C ALA A 398 -4.23 14.77 13.31
N THR A 399 -4.69 13.56 13.01
CA THR A 399 -5.78 12.91 13.77
C THR A 399 -5.38 12.64 15.24
N PRO A 400 -4.23 12.01 15.54
CA PRO A 400 -3.66 11.88 16.89
C PRO A 400 -3.57 13.19 17.67
N TYR A 401 -3.06 14.25 17.03
CA TYR A 401 -2.94 15.56 17.65
C TYR A 401 -4.31 16.09 18.07
N GLN A 402 -5.30 16.04 17.19
CA GLN A 402 -6.66 16.50 17.50
C GLN A 402 -7.33 15.65 18.58
N MET A 403 -7.18 14.32 18.54
CA MET A 403 -7.70 13.43 19.58
C MET A 403 -7.14 13.77 20.97
N MET A 404 -5.82 14.02 21.04
CA MET A 404 -5.16 14.43 22.28
C MET A 404 -5.60 15.81 22.75
N LYS A 405 -5.63 16.78 21.84
CA LYS A 405 -6.04 18.16 22.13
C LYS A 405 -7.48 18.21 22.66
N ASP A 406 -8.39 17.46 22.06
CA ASP A 406 -9.78 17.34 22.50
C ASP A 406 -9.88 16.68 23.88
N SER A 407 -9.15 15.59 24.10
CA SER A 407 -9.14 14.91 25.40
C SER A 407 -8.58 15.81 26.50
N LEU A 408 -7.52 16.57 26.22
CA LEU A 408 -6.87 17.44 27.18
C LEU A 408 -7.66 18.73 27.42
N SER A 409 -8.29 19.32 26.40
CA SER A 409 -9.09 20.55 26.56
C SER A 409 -10.37 20.33 27.36
N LYS A 410 -10.96 19.12 27.30
CA LYS A 410 -12.17 18.76 28.05
C LYS A 410 -11.94 18.47 29.54
N MET A 411 -10.69 18.31 30.01
CA MET A 411 -10.43 18.04 31.44
C MET A 411 -10.62 19.29 32.30
N ASN A 412 -10.96 19.12 33.58
CA ASN A 412 -11.15 20.26 34.48
C ASN A 412 -9.82 20.99 34.72
N ALA A 413 -9.79 22.31 34.50
CA ALA A 413 -8.64 23.14 34.76
C ALA A 413 -8.30 23.23 36.27
N SER A 414 -9.27 23.00 37.15
CA SER A 414 -9.06 23.07 38.61
C SER A 414 -8.08 22.02 39.13
N TRP A 415 -7.93 20.87 38.46
CA TRP A 415 -7.03 19.80 38.88
C TRP A 415 -5.57 20.25 38.94
N GLU A 416 -5.13 21.09 38.00
CA GLU A 416 -3.76 21.61 37.97
C GLU A 416 -3.55 22.68 39.05
N THR A 417 -4.56 23.53 39.28
CA THR A 417 -4.53 24.52 40.36
C THR A 417 -4.46 23.85 41.72
N THR A 418 -5.27 22.82 41.97
CA THR A 418 -5.24 22.05 43.22
C THR A 418 -3.90 21.35 43.41
N ALA A 419 -3.36 20.68 42.39
CA ALA A 419 -2.05 20.02 42.48
C ALA A 419 -0.93 21.03 42.81
N LYS A 420 -0.95 22.21 42.16
CA LYS A 420 0.01 23.28 42.44
C LYS A 420 -0.12 23.85 43.86
N LEU A 421 -1.34 23.98 44.37
CA LEU A 421 -1.58 24.39 45.77
C LEU A 421 -1.09 23.32 46.77
N MET A 422 -1.12 22.04 46.40
CA MET A 422 -0.55 20.95 47.19
C MET A 422 0.98 20.81 47.05
N GLY A 423 1.65 21.75 46.36
CA GLY A 423 3.10 21.78 46.19
C GLY A 423 3.65 20.89 45.08
N ASP A 424 2.81 20.29 44.23
CA ASP A 424 3.31 19.53 43.07
C ASP A 424 3.86 20.47 41.99
N SER A 425 5.01 20.11 41.42
CA SER A 425 5.58 20.80 40.26
C SER A 425 4.72 20.55 39.01
N TRP A 426 4.87 21.38 37.97
CA TRP A 426 4.11 21.23 36.72
C TRP A 426 4.34 19.86 36.07
N PHE A 427 5.59 19.40 36.00
CA PHE A 427 5.92 18.08 35.44
C PHE A 427 5.30 16.94 36.26
N LYS A 428 5.37 17.03 37.60
CA LYS A 428 4.76 16.04 38.51
C LYS A 428 3.24 16.01 38.37
N THR A 429 2.62 17.17 38.20
CA THR A 429 1.17 17.31 37.96
C THR A 429 0.77 16.64 36.63
N ILE A 430 1.57 16.80 35.58
CA ILE A 430 1.30 16.13 34.29
C ILE A 430 1.33 14.62 34.47
N VAL A 431 2.44 14.08 34.95
CA VAL A 431 2.63 12.63 35.07
C VAL A 431 1.65 11.99 36.05
N ARG A 432 1.31 12.68 37.15
CA ARG A 432 0.46 12.13 38.22
C ARG A 432 -1.03 12.35 38.03
N VAL A 433 -1.42 13.44 37.37
CA VAL A 433 -2.84 13.85 37.26
C VAL A 433 -3.31 13.86 35.80
N VAL A 434 -2.59 14.54 34.90
CA VAL A 434 -3.07 14.73 33.52
C VAL A 434 -2.92 13.45 32.69
N THR A 435 -1.74 12.83 32.68
CA THR A 435 -1.44 11.63 31.88
C THR A 435 -2.32 10.43 32.23
N PRO A 436 -2.55 10.08 33.51
CA PRO A 436 -3.41 8.94 33.84
C PRO A 436 -4.87 9.15 33.42
N ASN A 437 -5.36 10.39 33.48
CA ASN A 437 -6.69 10.73 32.99
C ASN A 437 -6.78 10.76 31.46
N ALA A 438 -5.67 11.04 30.76
CA ALA A 438 -5.56 10.98 29.30
C ALA A 438 -5.28 9.56 28.76
N TRP A 439 -4.95 8.60 29.64
CA TRP A 439 -4.46 7.27 29.26
C TRP A 439 -5.33 6.52 28.24
N PRO A 440 -6.68 6.54 28.33
CA PRO A 440 -7.50 5.89 27.30
C PRO A 440 -7.31 6.49 25.91
N THR A 441 -7.14 7.81 25.83
CA THR A 441 -6.86 8.52 24.58
C THR A 441 -5.45 8.23 24.09
N VAL A 442 -4.47 8.16 25.01
CA VAL A 442 -3.08 7.74 24.72
C VAL A 442 -3.04 6.36 24.05
N LEU A 443 -3.74 5.38 24.62
CA LEU A 443 -3.82 4.04 24.03
C LEU A 443 -4.53 4.02 22.67
N GLN A 444 -5.58 4.83 22.49
CA GLN A 444 -6.26 4.94 21.20
C GLN A 444 -5.38 5.56 20.12
N VAL A 445 -4.62 6.61 20.45
CA VAL A 445 -3.66 7.25 19.55
C VAL A 445 -2.51 6.31 19.21
N PHE A 446 -2.00 5.56 20.19
CA PHE A 446 -1.00 4.52 19.95
C PHE A 446 -1.52 3.49 18.93
N GLY A 447 -2.73 2.95 19.14
CA GLY A 447 -3.33 2.00 18.21
C GLY A 447 -3.57 2.57 16.82
N TYR A 448 -3.93 3.85 16.73
CA TYR A 448 -4.10 4.55 15.46
C TYR A 448 -2.79 4.63 14.69
N TYR A 449 -1.69 5.09 15.31
CA TYR A 449 -0.39 5.13 14.63
C TYR A 449 0.10 3.74 14.24
N PHE A 450 -0.04 2.74 15.13
CA PHE A 450 0.40 1.37 14.87
C PHE A 450 -0.31 0.78 13.64
N VAL A 451 -1.65 0.82 13.62
CA VAL A 451 -2.44 0.23 12.53
C VAL A 451 -2.16 0.94 11.21
N ASN A 452 -2.10 2.27 11.21
CA ASN A 452 -1.82 3.01 9.99
C ASN A 452 -0.39 2.74 9.49
N ALA A 453 0.62 2.73 10.36
CA ALA A 453 2.00 2.44 9.97
C ALA A 453 2.18 1.04 9.37
N MET A 454 1.44 0.03 9.87
CA MET A 454 1.44 -1.34 9.30
C MET A 454 0.84 -1.42 7.89
N VAL A 455 -0.04 -0.49 7.54
CA VAL A 455 -0.96 -0.56 6.38
C VAL A 455 -0.53 0.40 5.26
N THR A 456 0.39 1.34 5.55
CA THR A 456 0.77 2.42 4.64
C THR A 456 1.71 1.94 3.53
N ILE A 457 1.40 2.30 2.29
CA ILE A 457 2.29 2.09 1.11
C ILE A 457 2.76 3.40 0.48
N SER A 458 1.90 4.42 0.36
CA SER A 458 2.08 5.57 -0.53
C SER A 458 3.39 6.35 -0.35
N ALA A 459 3.74 6.76 0.88
CA ALA A 459 5.00 7.45 1.13
C ALA A 459 6.18 6.46 1.20
N VAL A 460 5.91 5.26 1.70
CA VAL A 460 6.89 4.26 2.10
C VAL A 460 7.55 3.63 0.88
N VAL A 461 6.81 3.41 -0.21
CA VAL A 461 7.33 2.82 -1.47
C VAL A 461 8.50 3.61 -2.05
N PHE A 462 8.55 4.93 -1.86
CA PHE A 462 9.65 5.78 -2.33
C PHE A 462 10.86 5.82 -1.40
N LEU A 463 10.74 5.31 -0.17
CA LEU A 463 11.71 5.52 0.91
C LEU A 463 12.39 4.24 1.40
N THR A 464 11.88 3.07 1.04
CA THR A 464 12.44 1.78 1.46
C THR A 464 13.65 1.37 0.63
N GLY A 465 14.65 0.79 1.30
CA GLY A 465 15.77 0.06 0.68
C GLY A 465 15.71 -1.45 0.99
N ALA A 466 16.79 -2.18 0.73
CA ALA A 466 16.91 -3.63 0.99
C ALA A 466 16.80 -3.95 2.45
N LYS A 467 17.56 -3.23 3.28
CA LYS A 467 17.61 -3.51 4.71
C LYS A 467 16.38 -3.03 5.45
N THR A 468 15.60 -2.13 4.84
CA THR A 468 14.47 -1.42 5.47
C THR A 468 13.12 -1.75 4.85
N GLN A 469 13.05 -2.81 4.04
CA GLN A 469 11.81 -3.23 3.40
C GLN A 469 10.75 -3.63 4.45
N VAL A 470 9.51 -3.23 4.18
CA VAL A 470 8.33 -3.52 5.02
C VAL A 470 7.30 -4.31 4.22
N ILE A 471 6.32 -4.93 4.88
CA ILE A 471 5.36 -5.86 4.26
C ILE A 471 4.60 -5.17 3.12
N THR A 472 4.20 -3.91 3.27
CA THR A 472 3.44 -3.21 2.23
C THR A 472 4.25 -3.01 0.95
N THR A 473 5.54 -2.70 1.04
CA THR A 473 6.41 -2.58 -0.13
C THR A 473 6.84 -3.95 -0.67
N LYS A 474 6.99 -4.97 0.19
CA LYS A 474 7.18 -6.35 -0.26
C LYS A 474 5.95 -6.90 -0.99
N ILE A 475 4.73 -6.60 -0.56
CA ILE A 475 3.50 -6.94 -1.30
C ILE A 475 3.53 -6.30 -2.69
N SER A 476 3.97 -5.03 -2.80
CA SER A 476 4.15 -4.36 -4.09
C SER A 476 5.20 -5.06 -4.96
N ALA A 477 6.34 -5.46 -4.39
CA ALA A 477 7.37 -6.20 -5.12
C ALA A 477 6.87 -7.59 -5.57
N LEU A 478 6.18 -8.31 -4.67
CA LEU A 478 5.59 -9.62 -4.96
C LEU A 478 4.48 -9.54 -6.01
N GLN A 479 3.82 -8.39 -6.16
CA GLN A 479 2.89 -8.14 -7.26
C GLN A 479 3.62 -8.18 -8.62
N HIS A 480 4.81 -7.57 -8.73
CA HIS A 480 5.59 -7.61 -9.97
C HIS A 480 6.12 -9.01 -10.27
N LEU A 481 6.49 -9.76 -9.22
CA LEU A 481 6.81 -11.18 -9.34
C LEU A 481 5.55 -12.05 -9.46
N ALA A 482 4.35 -11.45 -9.35
CA ALA A 482 3.03 -12.06 -9.35
C ALA A 482 2.88 -13.30 -8.44
N LYS A 483 3.53 -13.27 -7.27
CA LYS A 483 3.43 -14.29 -6.19
C LYS A 483 2.22 -13.97 -5.31
N PHE A 484 1.02 -14.18 -5.86
CA PHE A 484 -0.22 -13.77 -5.19
C PHE A 484 -0.50 -14.54 -3.90
N ASP A 485 -0.10 -15.81 -3.81
CA ASP A 485 -0.27 -16.61 -2.59
C ASP A 485 0.45 -15.97 -1.39
N ASP A 486 1.70 -15.54 -1.60
CA ASP A 486 2.51 -14.84 -0.59
C ASP A 486 1.88 -13.49 -0.22
N ILE A 487 1.33 -12.76 -1.20
CA ILE A 487 0.62 -11.50 -0.95
C ILE A 487 -0.55 -11.72 0.02
N PHE A 488 -1.40 -12.71 -0.25
CA PHE A 488 -2.55 -12.99 0.62
C PHE A 488 -2.12 -13.46 2.01
N ALA A 489 -1.07 -14.27 2.10
CA ALA A 489 -0.56 -14.76 3.38
C ALA A 489 0.07 -13.62 4.22
N LEU A 490 0.83 -12.71 3.61
CA LEU A 490 1.33 -11.49 4.27
C LEU A 490 0.19 -10.55 4.69
N SER A 491 -0.83 -10.37 3.84
CA SER A 491 -2.01 -9.55 4.18
C SER A 491 -2.82 -10.14 5.33
N LEU A 492 -2.92 -11.47 5.42
CA LEU A 492 -3.51 -12.16 6.57
C LEU A 492 -2.72 -11.89 7.85
N LEU A 493 -1.38 -11.92 7.80
CA LEU A 493 -0.54 -11.58 8.95
C LEU A 493 -0.72 -10.13 9.41
N ILE A 494 -0.85 -9.17 8.48
CA ILE A 494 -1.18 -7.77 8.82
C ILE A 494 -2.54 -7.71 9.53
N LEU A 495 -3.57 -8.36 8.97
CA LEU A 495 -4.92 -8.34 9.53
C LEU A 495 -4.94 -8.91 10.96
N VAL A 496 -4.33 -10.07 11.17
CA VAL A 496 -4.25 -10.72 12.48
C VAL A 496 -3.51 -9.82 13.48
N THR A 497 -2.36 -9.27 13.09
CA THR A 497 -1.55 -8.39 13.94
C THR A 497 -2.34 -7.13 14.35
N ASN A 498 -3.01 -6.49 13.40
CA ASN A 498 -3.83 -5.30 13.66
C ASN A 498 -5.06 -5.60 14.53
N LEU A 499 -5.70 -6.76 14.34
CA LEU A 499 -6.81 -7.22 15.18
C LEU A 499 -6.36 -7.50 16.61
N VAL A 500 -5.20 -8.13 16.79
CA VAL A 500 -4.61 -8.39 18.12
C VAL A 500 -4.35 -7.07 18.84
N VAL A 501 -3.68 -6.10 18.20
CA VAL A 501 -3.38 -4.80 18.82
C VAL A 501 -4.66 -4.02 19.14
N LYS A 502 -5.62 -3.94 18.22
CA LYS A 502 -6.93 -3.31 18.51
C LYS A 502 -7.67 -4.03 19.64
N GLY A 503 -7.62 -5.36 19.69
CA GLY A 503 -8.23 -6.17 20.75
C GLY A 503 -7.61 -5.90 22.12
N VAL A 504 -6.28 -5.83 22.19
CA VAL A 504 -5.53 -5.49 23.42
C VAL A 504 -5.88 -4.08 23.90
N ILE A 505 -5.90 -3.09 23.01
CA ILE A 505 -6.26 -1.70 23.36
C ILE A 505 -7.72 -1.62 23.81
N ALA A 506 -8.64 -2.29 23.11
CA ALA A 506 -10.05 -2.34 23.49
C ALA A 506 -10.24 -2.99 24.87
N PHE A 507 -9.46 -4.03 25.19
CA PHE A 507 -9.48 -4.65 26.51
C PHE A 507 -8.92 -3.71 27.59
N ALA A 508 -7.81 -3.02 27.33
CA ALA A 508 -7.17 -2.09 28.26
C ALA A 508 -8.03 -0.83 28.54
N THR A 509 -8.84 -0.40 27.56
CA THR A 509 -9.69 0.80 27.66
C THR A 509 -11.11 0.52 28.17
N ARG A 510 -11.50 -0.74 28.40
CA ARG A 510 -12.82 -1.10 28.93
C ARG A 510 -13.03 -0.51 30.33
N LYS A 511 -13.84 0.54 30.41
CA LYS A 511 -14.43 0.98 31.69
C LYS A 511 -15.42 -0.09 32.16
N LYS A 512 -15.16 -0.75 33.30
CA LYS A 512 -16.18 -1.60 33.93
C LYS A 512 -17.38 -0.72 34.26
N PRO A 513 -18.63 -1.13 33.92
CA PRO A 513 -19.81 -0.40 34.34
C PRO A 513 -19.78 -0.32 35.87
N VAL A 514 -19.77 0.89 36.40
CA VAL A 514 -20.00 1.11 37.83
C VAL A 514 -21.41 0.57 38.09
N LYS A 515 -21.51 -0.58 38.78
CA LYS A 515 -22.80 -1.12 39.21
C LYS A 515 -23.45 -0.07 40.11
N VAL A 516 -24.45 0.65 39.59
CA VAL A 516 -25.25 1.66 40.29
C VAL A 516 -26.02 1.07 41.49
N LYS A 517 -26.07 -0.26 41.65
CA LYS A 517 -26.61 -0.92 42.84
C LYS A 517 -25.91 -0.55 44.17
N ALA A 518 -24.69 -0.01 44.14
CA ALA A 518 -24.01 0.44 45.36
C ALA A 518 -24.51 1.80 45.87
N THR A 519 -25.18 2.62 45.05
CA THR A 519 -25.61 3.98 45.42
C THR A 519 -26.92 4.00 46.21
N GLU A 520 -27.85 3.06 45.99
CA GLU A 520 -29.06 2.95 46.81
C GLU A 520 -28.78 2.33 48.18
N ALA A 521 -27.90 1.32 48.24
CA ALA A 521 -27.44 0.74 49.50
C ALA A 521 -26.61 1.78 50.29
N ALA A 522 -25.68 2.51 49.65
CA ALA A 522 -24.89 3.54 50.33
C ALA A 522 -25.73 4.74 50.79
N ALA A 523 -26.77 5.14 50.06
CA ALA A 523 -27.69 6.19 50.49
C ALA A 523 -28.52 5.76 51.72
N ALA A 524 -28.86 4.48 51.85
CA ALA A 524 -29.51 3.94 53.04
C ALA A 524 -28.55 3.83 54.24
N THR A 525 -27.29 3.45 54.02
CA THR A 525 -26.26 3.35 55.08
C THR A 525 -25.85 4.73 55.62
N VAL A 526 -25.83 5.78 54.79
CA VAL A 526 -25.51 7.16 55.21
C VAL A 526 -26.59 7.73 56.13
N LYS A 527 -27.87 7.38 55.91
CA LYS A 527 -28.99 7.79 56.79
C LYS A 527 -28.97 7.10 58.16
N GLN A 528 -28.53 5.83 58.23
CA GLN A 528 -28.35 5.11 59.50
C GLN A 528 -27.05 5.48 60.23
N GLY A 529 -25.97 5.75 59.49
CA GLY A 529 -24.69 6.19 60.02
C GLY A 529 -24.77 7.57 60.67
N ALA A 530 -25.43 8.54 60.01
CA ALA A 530 -25.61 9.89 60.55
C ALA A 530 -26.39 9.91 61.88
N ARG A 531 -27.30 8.94 62.09
CA ARG A 531 -28.07 8.81 63.34
C ARG A 531 -27.22 8.26 64.50
N LYS A 532 -26.35 7.29 64.21
CA LYS A 532 -25.38 6.75 65.19
C LYS A 532 -24.23 7.72 65.50
N THR A 533 -23.79 8.51 64.54
CA THR A 533 -22.76 9.54 64.77
C THR A 533 -23.31 10.68 65.63
N ALA A 534 -24.59 11.05 65.47
CA ALA A 534 -25.25 12.04 66.35
C ALA A 534 -25.37 11.55 67.81
N GLU A 535 -25.62 10.24 68.03
CA GLU A 535 -25.63 9.63 69.37
C GLU A 535 -24.23 9.50 69.98
N GLN A 536 -23.19 9.26 69.18
CA GLN A 536 -21.79 9.21 69.65
C GLN A 536 -21.18 10.58 69.95
N ILE A 537 -21.62 11.64 69.25
CA ILE A 537 -21.22 13.03 69.54
C ILE A 537 -21.79 13.50 70.89
N ALA A 538 -22.96 13.00 71.31
CA ALA A 538 -23.54 13.28 72.63
C ALA A 538 -22.83 12.58 73.80
N ALA A 539 -21.99 11.57 73.53
CA ALA A 539 -21.35 10.71 74.54
C ALA A 539 -19.83 10.92 74.71
N GLY A 540 -19.25 11.95 74.09
CA GLY A 540 -17.88 12.42 74.42
C GLY A 540 -16.70 11.52 74.03
N ASN A 541 -16.90 10.42 73.29
CA ASN A 541 -15.81 9.53 72.88
C ASN A 541 -15.61 9.55 71.35
N PHE A 542 -14.57 10.27 70.89
CA PHE A 542 -14.20 10.34 69.48
C PHE A 542 -12.99 9.44 69.20
N ALA A 543 -13.22 8.27 68.62
CA ALA A 543 -12.17 7.44 68.03
C ALA A 543 -12.32 7.45 66.50
N LEU A 544 -11.26 7.90 65.80
CA LEU A 544 -11.21 7.88 64.34
C LEU A 544 -11.24 6.44 63.82
N PRO A 545 -12.06 6.12 62.80
CA PRO A 545 -12.08 4.78 62.24
C PRO A 545 -10.78 4.48 61.49
N PRO A 546 -10.25 3.24 61.58
CA PRO A 546 -9.03 2.88 60.88
C PRO A 546 -9.26 2.91 59.36
N ILE A 547 -8.33 3.56 58.65
CA ILE A 547 -8.29 3.57 57.20
C ILE A 547 -7.99 2.15 56.73
N ASN A 548 -9.00 1.48 56.18
CA ASN A 548 -8.88 0.11 55.67
C ASN A 548 -8.15 0.11 54.31
N PRO A 549 -6.92 -0.44 54.20
CA PRO A 549 -6.13 -0.38 52.97
C PRO A 549 -6.47 -1.60 52.09
N ARG A 550 -7.68 -1.65 51.53
CA ARG A 550 -8.09 -2.78 50.65
C ARG A 550 -8.72 -2.40 49.32
N SER A 551 -8.38 -1.24 48.75
CA SER A 551 -8.70 -0.90 47.36
C SER A 551 -7.49 -0.90 46.39
N HIS A 552 -6.27 -1.11 46.90
CA HIS A 552 -5.03 -1.03 46.10
C HIS A 552 -4.68 -2.29 45.29
N GLY A 553 -5.36 -3.42 45.50
CA GLY A 553 -5.03 -4.68 44.82
C GLY A 553 -5.37 -4.77 43.33
N ARG A 554 -6.05 -3.77 42.75
CA ARG A 554 -6.59 -3.88 41.37
C ARG A 554 -5.96 -2.96 40.33
N ASN A 555 -5.27 -1.90 40.74
CA ASN A 555 -4.42 -1.11 39.84
C ASN A 555 -3.16 -1.89 39.46
N VAL A 556 -2.77 -2.86 40.29
CA VAL A 556 -1.64 -3.75 40.02
C VAL A 556 -1.98 -4.77 38.94
N VAL A 557 -3.20 -5.34 38.87
CA VAL A 557 -3.54 -6.32 37.82
C VAL A 557 -3.81 -5.68 36.45
N THR A 558 -4.46 -4.51 36.41
CA THR A 558 -4.57 -3.74 35.15
C THR A 558 -3.26 -3.09 34.76
N GLY A 559 -2.43 -2.69 35.73
CA GLY A 559 -1.06 -2.22 35.51
C GLY A 559 -0.10 -3.32 35.08
N ILE A 560 -0.27 -4.56 35.57
CA ILE A 560 0.48 -5.75 35.14
C ILE A 560 0.00 -6.18 33.77
N ALA A 561 -1.31 -6.21 33.47
CA ALA A 561 -1.77 -6.55 32.12
C ALA A 561 -1.37 -5.50 31.07
N SER A 562 -1.43 -4.21 31.43
CA SER A 562 -0.94 -3.10 30.58
C SER A 562 0.58 -3.08 30.51
N GLY A 563 1.26 -3.44 31.60
CA GLY A 563 2.71 -3.52 31.71
C GLY A 563 3.30 -4.76 31.02
N VAL A 564 2.57 -5.88 30.98
CA VAL A 564 2.90 -7.10 30.23
C VAL A 564 2.57 -6.92 28.75
N ALA A 565 1.47 -6.24 28.39
CA ALA A 565 1.19 -5.90 27.00
C ALA A 565 2.18 -4.85 26.46
N ALA A 566 2.49 -3.82 27.26
CA ALA A 566 3.55 -2.87 26.94
C ALA A 566 4.92 -3.56 26.93
N ALA A 567 5.22 -4.46 27.86
CA ALA A 567 6.48 -5.21 27.86
C ALA A 567 6.55 -6.23 26.73
N ILE A 568 5.45 -6.80 26.23
CA ILE A 568 5.45 -7.68 25.05
C ILE A 568 5.61 -6.84 23.79
N LEU A 569 4.90 -5.71 23.65
CA LEU A 569 5.05 -4.78 22.52
C LEU A 569 6.44 -4.10 22.50
N VAL A 570 6.97 -3.76 23.68
CA VAL A 570 8.31 -3.21 23.87
C VAL A 570 9.36 -4.32 23.76
N ALA A 571 9.12 -5.57 24.18
CA ALA A 571 10.07 -6.68 23.99
C ALA A 571 10.13 -7.14 22.53
N PHE A 572 9.04 -7.07 21.77
CA PHE A 572 9.09 -7.21 20.30
C PHE A 572 9.81 -6.00 19.65
N GLY A 573 9.67 -4.78 20.20
CA GLY A 573 10.39 -3.59 19.73
C GLY A 573 11.86 -3.49 20.16
N PHE A 574 12.25 -4.07 21.31
CA PHE A 574 13.61 -4.10 21.85
C PHE A 574 14.36 -5.40 21.56
N GLY A 575 13.66 -6.50 21.25
CA GLY A 575 14.26 -7.67 20.61
C GLY A 575 14.87 -7.33 19.25
N ALA A 576 14.37 -6.27 18.60
CA ALA A 576 14.98 -5.68 17.41
C ALA A 576 16.18 -4.76 17.71
N PHE A 577 16.37 -4.31 18.97
CA PHE A 577 17.56 -3.54 19.36
C PHE A 577 18.81 -4.41 19.52
N SER A 578 18.68 -5.74 19.62
CA SER A 578 19.80 -6.67 19.71
C SER A 578 20.42 -7.02 18.34
N GLY A 579 19.80 -6.58 17.24
CA GLY A 579 20.31 -6.74 15.87
C GLY A 579 21.38 -5.72 15.46
N THR A 580 21.78 -4.80 16.34
CA THR A 580 23.00 -3.98 16.17
C THR A 580 24.26 -4.71 16.64
N ALA A 581 24.20 -6.04 16.76
CA ALA A 581 25.38 -6.88 16.76
C ALA A 581 26.02 -6.78 15.38
N ALA A 582 27.06 -5.93 15.27
CA ALA A 582 28.06 -5.89 14.21
C ALA A 582 27.75 -6.81 13.01
N ALA A 583 26.84 -6.37 12.12
CA ALA A 583 26.62 -7.08 10.89
C ALA A 583 27.95 -7.05 10.13
N SER A 584 28.60 -8.20 9.99
CA SER A 584 29.62 -8.42 8.96
C SER A 584 29.12 -7.73 7.69
N GLN A 585 29.94 -6.89 7.04
CA GLN A 585 29.55 -6.11 5.86
C GLN A 585 28.96 -7.00 4.76
N GLN A 586 27.67 -7.29 4.85
CA GLN A 586 26.96 -8.07 3.86
C GLN A 586 26.90 -7.25 2.58
N VAL A 587 27.21 -7.89 1.46
CA VAL A 587 27.09 -7.30 0.14
C VAL A 587 25.59 -7.14 -0.16
N VAL A 588 25.16 -5.91 -0.46
CA VAL A 588 23.78 -5.68 -0.90
C VAL A 588 23.72 -5.87 -2.41
N ILE A 589 22.94 -6.84 -2.87
CA ILE A 589 22.73 -7.18 -4.27
C ILE A 589 21.31 -6.75 -4.67
N TYR A 590 21.19 -5.78 -5.57
CA TYR A 590 19.89 -5.45 -6.17
C TYR A 590 19.73 -6.20 -7.49
N THR A 591 18.59 -6.83 -7.73
CA THR A 591 18.37 -7.63 -8.93
C THR A 591 16.99 -7.34 -9.52
N ASN A 592 16.90 -7.30 -10.86
CA ASN A 592 15.63 -7.36 -11.58
C ASN A 592 15.32 -8.76 -12.14
N ALA A 593 16.17 -9.75 -11.82
CA ALA A 593 16.07 -11.08 -12.38
C ALA A 593 14.86 -11.83 -11.81
N ASP A 594 14.38 -12.84 -12.53
CA ASP A 594 13.31 -13.71 -12.05
C ASP A 594 13.84 -14.73 -11.02
N ASP A 595 12.91 -15.50 -10.43
CA ASP A 595 13.23 -16.44 -9.34
C ASP A 595 14.24 -17.52 -9.77
N GLU A 596 14.16 -17.99 -11.01
CA GLU A 596 15.08 -19.01 -11.51
C GLU A 596 16.51 -18.48 -11.59
N ALA A 597 16.69 -17.25 -12.07
CA ALA A 597 18.00 -16.60 -12.06
C ALA A 597 18.47 -16.28 -10.63
N VAL A 598 17.60 -15.77 -9.77
CA VAL A 598 17.92 -15.48 -8.37
C VAL A 598 18.37 -16.75 -7.66
N ALA A 599 17.64 -17.87 -7.79
CA ALA A 599 18.01 -19.14 -7.20
C ALA A 599 19.38 -19.63 -7.70
N ALA A 600 19.67 -19.50 -9.00
CA ALA A 600 20.98 -19.85 -9.55
C ALA A 600 22.10 -18.94 -9.00
N PHE A 601 21.83 -17.64 -8.81
CA PHE A 601 22.77 -16.73 -8.16
C PHE A 601 23.01 -17.13 -6.70
N GLU A 602 21.95 -17.42 -5.95
CA GLU A 602 22.03 -17.85 -4.55
C GLU A 602 22.79 -19.17 -4.41
N HIS A 603 22.48 -20.17 -5.24
CA HIS A 603 23.21 -21.45 -5.26
C HIS A 603 24.70 -21.24 -5.58
N ALA A 604 25.01 -20.42 -6.60
CA ALA A 604 26.40 -20.12 -6.95
C ALA A 604 27.14 -19.44 -5.78
N LEU A 605 26.53 -18.47 -5.13
CA LEU A 605 27.12 -17.76 -3.99
C LEU A 605 27.26 -18.67 -2.76
N ASP A 606 26.21 -19.40 -2.40
CA ASP A 606 26.16 -20.26 -1.21
C ASP A 606 27.15 -21.42 -1.32
N ASN A 607 27.22 -22.09 -2.48
CA ASN A 607 28.17 -23.17 -2.74
C ASN A 607 29.62 -22.70 -2.73
N ASN A 608 29.87 -21.39 -2.88
CA ASN A 608 31.19 -20.77 -2.83
C ASN A 608 31.48 -20.04 -1.50
N GLY A 609 30.72 -20.36 -0.44
CA GLY A 609 31.01 -19.87 0.91
C GLY A 609 30.59 -18.43 1.17
N TYR A 610 29.67 -17.89 0.37
CA TYR A 610 29.04 -16.58 0.58
C TYR A 610 27.70 -16.63 1.31
N LYS A 611 27.25 -17.82 1.72
CA LYS A 611 26.02 -17.97 2.50
C LYS A 611 26.00 -17.06 3.73
N GLY A 612 24.94 -16.25 3.85
CA GLY A 612 24.79 -15.25 4.92
C GLY A 612 25.69 -14.01 4.81
N LYS A 613 26.47 -13.86 3.73
CA LYS A 613 27.34 -12.69 3.47
C LYS A 613 26.76 -11.71 2.46
N TYR A 614 25.56 -11.96 1.94
CA TYR A 614 24.86 -11.05 1.05
C TYR A 614 23.39 -10.90 1.46
N ILE A 615 22.78 -9.81 1.00
CA ILE A 615 21.33 -9.63 0.99
C ILE A 615 20.97 -9.38 -0.47
N MET A 616 20.11 -10.23 -1.03
CA MET A 616 19.61 -10.05 -2.39
C MET A 616 18.19 -9.48 -2.33
N GLN A 617 17.96 -8.39 -3.06
CA GLN A 617 16.65 -7.76 -3.14
C GLN A 617 16.21 -7.66 -4.60
N SER A 618 15.04 -8.24 -4.86
CA SER A 618 14.41 -8.22 -6.18
C SER A 618 13.50 -7.00 -6.35
N PHE A 619 13.56 -6.38 -7.51
CA PHE A 619 12.78 -5.21 -7.92
C PHE A 619 12.21 -5.42 -9.32
N GLY A 620 11.15 -4.68 -9.69
CA GLY A 620 10.79 -4.56 -11.09
C GLY A 620 11.89 -3.86 -11.90
N THR A 621 12.09 -4.23 -13.17
CA THR A 621 13.11 -3.60 -14.04
C THR A 621 12.96 -2.07 -14.04
N SER A 622 11.74 -1.56 -14.23
CA SER A 622 11.48 -0.12 -14.22
C SER A 622 11.79 0.53 -12.88
N GLU A 623 11.43 -0.12 -11.78
CA GLU A 623 11.66 0.36 -10.42
C GLU A 623 13.16 0.45 -10.10
N LEU A 624 13.93 -0.60 -10.39
CA LEU A 624 15.37 -0.63 -10.16
C LEU A 624 16.12 0.32 -11.10
N GLY A 625 15.74 0.37 -12.38
CA GLY A 625 16.27 1.33 -13.34
C GLY A 625 16.01 2.78 -12.89
N GLY A 626 14.79 3.02 -12.41
CA GLY A 626 14.33 4.24 -11.76
C GLY A 626 15.24 4.67 -10.62
N LYS A 627 15.36 3.79 -9.61
CA LYS A 627 16.15 3.99 -8.39
C LYS A 627 17.64 4.18 -8.69
N MET A 628 18.20 3.40 -9.60
CA MET A 628 19.60 3.47 -10.01
C MET A 628 19.92 4.83 -10.66
N LEU A 629 19.08 5.29 -11.59
CA LEU A 629 19.23 6.60 -12.21
C LEU A 629 19.00 7.76 -11.21
N ALA A 630 18.15 7.55 -10.20
CA ALA A 630 17.84 8.52 -9.14
C ALA A 630 18.97 8.72 -8.14
N GLU A 631 19.45 7.62 -7.56
CA GLU A 631 20.35 7.61 -6.40
C GLU A 631 21.81 7.68 -6.85
N GLY A 632 22.11 7.30 -8.11
CA GLY A 632 23.46 7.32 -8.66
C GLY A 632 24.41 6.46 -7.80
N LYS A 633 25.62 6.98 -7.55
CA LYS A 633 26.61 6.34 -6.66
C LYS A 633 26.14 6.20 -5.20
N SER A 634 25.06 6.88 -4.81
CA SER A 634 24.49 6.81 -3.45
C SER A 634 23.52 5.64 -3.27
N LEU A 635 23.29 4.84 -4.32
CA LEU A 635 22.46 3.64 -4.26
C LEU A 635 22.98 2.71 -3.15
N GLU A 636 22.05 2.13 -2.38
CA GLU A 636 22.39 1.24 -1.25
C GLU A 636 23.19 0.01 -1.71
N ALA A 637 22.86 -0.53 -2.89
CA ALA A 637 23.46 -1.72 -3.47
C ALA A 637 24.98 -1.59 -3.62
N ASP A 638 25.71 -2.67 -3.37
CA ASP A 638 27.15 -2.76 -3.66
C ASP A 638 27.39 -3.35 -5.05
N MET A 639 26.48 -4.21 -5.51
CA MET A 639 26.40 -4.71 -6.87
C MET A 639 24.94 -4.89 -7.29
N LEU A 640 24.72 -5.01 -8.59
CA LEU A 640 23.39 -5.26 -9.12
C LEU A 640 23.43 -6.19 -10.34
N THR A 641 22.31 -6.84 -10.62
CA THR A 641 22.02 -7.43 -11.92
C THR A 641 20.85 -6.67 -12.54
N MET A 642 21.04 -6.17 -13.75
CA MET A 642 20.09 -5.26 -14.40
C MET A 642 20.16 -5.40 -15.91
N SER A 643 19.09 -5.05 -16.65
CA SER A 643 19.15 -5.01 -18.11
C SER A 643 20.32 -4.16 -18.60
N SER A 644 21.12 -4.70 -19.53
CA SER A 644 22.41 -4.14 -19.93
C SER A 644 22.32 -2.67 -20.40
N TYR A 645 21.25 -2.31 -21.11
CA TYR A 645 21.04 -0.94 -21.60
C TYR A 645 20.84 0.08 -20.47
N TYR A 646 20.26 -0.32 -19.33
CA TYR A 646 20.14 0.54 -18.15
C TYR A 646 21.50 0.75 -17.50
N VAL A 647 22.28 -0.33 -17.35
CA VAL A 647 23.63 -0.27 -16.80
C VAL A 647 24.49 0.67 -17.65
N ASP A 648 24.45 0.52 -18.97
CA ASP A 648 25.21 1.36 -19.90
C ASP A 648 24.77 2.83 -19.83
N SER A 649 23.46 3.08 -19.76
CA SER A 649 22.92 4.44 -19.66
C SER A 649 23.23 5.10 -18.31
N ALA A 650 23.19 4.34 -17.21
CA ALA A 650 23.59 4.82 -15.89
C ALA A 650 25.10 5.07 -15.81
N GLN A 651 25.92 4.27 -16.49
CA GLN A 651 27.35 4.52 -16.60
C GLN A 651 27.64 5.81 -17.37
N GLN A 652 26.93 6.06 -18.48
CA GLN A 652 27.10 7.27 -19.27
C GLN A 652 26.64 8.53 -18.54
N ARG A 653 25.53 8.46 -17.79
CA ARG A 653 24.96 9.62 -17.09
C ARG A 653 25.64 9.92 -15.76
N ASN A 654 25.91 8.89 -14.97
CA ASN A 654 26.28 9.02 -13.55
C ASN A 654 27.66 8.41 -13.21
N HIS A 655 28.37 7.79 -14.18
CA HIS A 655 29.66 7.12 -13.99
C HIS A 655 29.69 6.15 -12.79
N MET A 656 28.65 5.32 -12.67
CA MET A 656 28.31 4.59 -11.44
C MET A 656 29.12 3.33 -11.14
N PHE A 657 29.67 2.66 -12.16
CA PHE A 657 30.19 1.30 -12.04
C PHE A 657 31.71 1.25 -12.20
N ALA A 658 32.32 0.35 -11.44
CA ALA A 658 33.73 0.01 -11.55
C ALA A 658 33.94 -1.08 -12.61
N ASP A 659 35.13 -1.11 -13.21
CA ASP A 659 35.53 -2.23 -14.07
C ASP A 659 35.52 -3.55 -13.27
N LEU A 660 35.00 -4.61 -13.89
CA LEU A 660 34.96 -5.95 -13.30
C LEU A 660 36.34 -6.61 -13.45
N THR A 661 36.98 -6.91 -12.34
CA THR A 661 38.35 -7.48 -12.32
C THR A 661 38.39 -8.98 -11.99
N ASP A 662 37.35 -9.49 -11.33
CA ASP A 662 37.28 -10.85 -10.81
C ASP A 662 36.42 -11.79 -11.67
N VAL A 663 36.00 -11.36 -12.87
CA VAL A 663 35.32 -12.20 -13.86
C VAL A 663 36.37 -12.81 -14.81
N HIS A 664 36.46 -14.14 -14.86
CA HIS A 664 37.47 -14.84 -15.66
C HIS A 664 36.92 -15.41 -16.98
N SER A 665 35.61 -15.62 -17.07
CA SER A 665 34.95 -16.13 -18.27
C SER A 665 35.05 -15.15 -19.45
N LYS A 666 35.37 -15.69 -20.64
CA LYS A 666 35.52 -14.89 -21.87
C LYS A 666 34.24 -14.92 -22.70
N LEU A 667 33.77 -13.75 -23.11
CA LEU A 667 32.60 -13.63 -23.98
C LEU A 667 32.86 -14.17 -25.40
N LEU A 668 31.79 -14.63 -26.06
CA LEU A 668 31.85 -15.16 -27.44
C LEU A 668 32.15 -14.08 -28.49
N ASN A 669 31.74 -12.82 -28.27
CA ASN A 669 31.90 -11.68 -29.17
C ASN A 669 31.34 -11.88 -30.59
N THR A 670 30.31 -12.70 -30.76
CA THR A 670 29.67 -13.01 -32.06
C THR A 670 28.51 -12.07 -32.42
N ASN A 671 27.81 -11.53 -31.42
CA ASN A 671 26.68 -10.59 -31.57
C ASN A 671 26.61 -9.61 -30.37
N GLU A 672 25.67 -8.67 -30.40
CA GLU A 672 25.52 -7.63 -29.35
C GLU A 672 25.25 -8.19 -27.95
N ASN A 673 24.59 -9.36 -27.82
CA ASN A 673 24.39 -10.00 -26.50
C ASN A 673 25.69 -10.53 -25.90
N THR A 674 26.65 -10.86 -26.76
CA THR A 674 27.95 -11.44 -26.39
C THR A 674 29.08 -10.41 -26.40
N LYS A 675 28.74 -9.11 -26.44
CA LYS A 675 29.67 -8.00 -26.28
C LYS A 675 29.31 -7.22 -25.02
N ALA A 676 30.33 -6.86 -24.24
CA ALA A 676 30.14 -6.02 -23.07
C ALA A 676 31.37 -5.13 -22.83
N PRO A 677 31.17 -3.90 -22.35
CA PRO A 677 32.26 -3.08 -21.83
C PRO A 677 32.76 -3.63 -20.48
N LYS A 678 33.95 -3.20 -20.04
CA LYS A 678 34.64 -3.76 -18.86
C LYS A 678 33.89 -3.65 -17.52
N TYR A 679 32.97 -2.71 -17.39
CA TYR A 679 32.23 -2.44 -16.15
C TYR A 679 30.99 -3.31 -15.94
N ARG A 680 30.63 -4.19 -16.89
CA ARG A 680 29.51 -5.13 -16.76
C ARG A 680 29.77 -6.46 -17.44
N SER A 681 29.08 -7.51 -17.02
CA SER A 681 29.14 -8.82 -17.69
C SER A 681 27.74 -9.43 -17.82
N PRO A 682 27.31 -9.90 -19.01
CA PRO A 682 26.01 -10.52 -19.22
C PRO A 682 25.78 -11.77 -18.35
N THR A 683 24.72 -11.79 -17.56
CA THR A 683 24.31 -12.94 -16.74
C THR A 683 23.32 -13.84 -17.46
N THR A 684 22.36 -13.25 -18.18
CA THR A 684 21.25 -13.94 -18.85
C THR A 684 21.00 -13.32 -20.21
N ALA A 685 20.46 -14.12 -21.13
CA ALA A 685 19.85 -13.67 -22.37
C ALA A 685 18.40 -14.15 -22.36
N GLN A 686 17.48 -13.20 -22.29
CA GLN A 686 16.05 -13.44 -22.17
C GLN A 686 15.38 -13.28 -23.53
N GLU A 687 14.65 -14.29 -23.98
CA GLU A 687 13.94 -14.28 -25.27
C GLU A 687 12.43 -14.20 -25.08
N GLY A 688 11.77 -13.44 -25.97
CA GLY A 688 10.32 -13.36 -26.03
C GLY A 688 9.69 -14.54 -26.80
N ALA A 689 8.54 -15.02 -26.35
CA ALA A 689 7.72 -15.99 -27.08
C ALA A 689 6.22 -15.77 -26.82
N ILE A 690 5.40 -16.32 -27.71
CA ILE A 690 3.95 -16.42 -27.52
C ILE A 690 3.67 -17.72 -26.77
N PHE A 691 2.79 -17.71 -25.78
CA PHE A 691 2.36 -18.92 -25.07
C PHE A 691 0.85 -18.96 -24.93
N TYR A 692 0.31 -20.15 -24.71
CA TYR A 692 -1.12 -20.38 -24.68
C TYR A 692 -1.50 -21.49 -23.72
N ASN A 693 -2.70 -21.36 -23.16
CA ASN A 693 -3.31 -22.40 -22.35
C ASN A 693 -4.04 -23.38 -23.27
N THR A 694 -3.61 -24.64 -23.26
CA THR A 694 -4.07 -25.70 -24.15
C THR A 694 -5.54 -26.06 -23.96
N GLU A 695 -6.12 -25.78 -22.80
CA GLU A 695 -7.55 -25.99 -22.51
C GLU A 695 -8.36 -24.74 -22.84
N ALA A 696 -7.92 -23.56 -22.38
CA ALA A 696 -8.64 -22.31 -22.59
C ALA A 696 -8.75 -21.96 -24.08
N ILE A 697 -7.70 -22.20 -24.88
CA ILE A 697 -7.72 -21.91 -26.32
C ILE A 697 -8.71 -22.83 -27.07
N LYS A 698 -8.85 -24.09 -26.63
CA LYS A 698 -9.83 -25.04 -27.17
C LYS A 698 -11.25 -24.63 -26.82
N GLN A 699 -11.48 -24.21 -25.57
CA GLN A 699 -12.78 -23.72 -25.11
C GLN A 699 -13.20 -22.44 -25.84
N ALA A 700 -12.25 -21.54 -26.10
CA ALA A 700 -12.50 -20.31 -26.86
C ALA A 700 -12.75 -20.56 -28.37
N GLY A 701 -12.41 -21.75 -28.89
CA GLY A 701 -12.64 -22.11 -30.29
C GLY A 701 -11.77 -21.33 -31.28
N VAL A 702 -10.62 -20.80 -30.84
CA VAL A 702 -9.67 -20.04 -31.68
C VAL A 702 -8.43 -20.87 -32.01
N PRO A 703 -7.80 -20.67 -33.18
CA PRO A 703 -6.56 -21.36 -33.53
C PRO A 703 -5.39 -20.91 -32.66
N VAL A 704 -4.30 -21.69 -32.63
CA VAL A 704 -3.04 -21.29 -31.99
C VAL A 704 -2.34 -20.24 -32.87
N PRO A 705 -2.02 -19.03 -32.36
CA PRO A 705 -1.32 -18.00 -33.13
C PRO A 705 0.13 -18.40 -33.38
N LYS A 706 0.68 -17.99 -34.53
CA LYS A 706 2.06 -18.29 -34.96
C LYS A 706 2.94 -17.03 -35.04
N SER A 707 2.32 -15.86 -35.08
CA SER A 707 2.97 -14.57 -35.31
C SER A 707 2.32 -13.48 -34.46
N PHE A 708 3.00 -12.35 -34.30
CA PHE A 708 2.38 -11.16 -33.68
C PHE A 708 1.25 -10.61 -34.56
N LYS A 709 1.37 -10.74 -35.88
CA LYS A 709 0.28 -10.39 -36.81
C LYS A 709 -1.00 -11.21 -36.57
N ASP A 710 -0.89 -12.47 -36.12
CA ASP A 710 -2.07 -13.25 -35.72
C ASP A 710 -2.72 -12.70 -34.45
N LEU A 711 -1.93 -12.21 -33.48
CA LEU A 711 -2.46 -11.62 -32.23
C LEU A 711 -3.26 -10.34 -32.46
N ALA A 712 -3.01 -9.64 -33.57
CA ALA A 712 -3.80 -8.48 -34.00
C ALA A 712 -5.20 -8.86 -34.53
N ASP A 713 -5.46 -10.13 -34.86
CA ASP A 713 -6.76 -10.54 -35.40
C ASP A 713 -7.89 -10.39 -34.35
N PRO A 714 -9.01 -9.73 -34.68
CA PRO A 714 -10.14 -9.51 -33.77
C PRO A 714 -10.70 -10.76 -33.10
N LYS A 715 -10.47 -11.97 -33.64
CA LYS A 715 -10.89 -13.23 -33.00
C LYS A 715 -10.27 -13.45 -31.62
N TYR A 716 -9.14 -12.80 -31.33
CA TYR A 716 -8.46 -12.90 -30.04
C TYR A 716 -8.84 -11.78 -29.06
N LYS A 717 -9.86 -10.97 -29.36
CA LYS A 717 -10.31 -9.87 -28.50
C LYS A 717 -10.72 -10.36 -27.11
N GLY A 718 -10.09 -9.83 -26.07
CA GLY A 718 -10.30 -10.21 -24.67
C GLY A 718 -9.69 -11.57 -24.27
N LEU A 719 -8.95 -12.21 -25.19
CA LEU A 719 -8.33 -13.53 -25.00
C LEU A 719 -6.80 -13.48 -24.93
N ILE A 720 -6.19 -12.31 -25.10
CA ILE A 720 -4.73 -12.15 -25.04
C ILE A 720 -4.30 -11.30 -23.85
N SER A 721 -3.12 -11.57 -23.32
CA SER A 721 -2.42 -10.70 -22.38
C SER A 721 -1.02 -10.40 -22.89
N VAL A 722 -0.60 -9.14 -22.81
CA VAL A 722 0.75 -8.72 -23.23
C VAL A 722 1.33 -7.73 -22.21
N PRO A 723 2.66 -7.66 -22.06
CA PRO A 723 3.27 -6.74 -21.12
C PRO A 723 3.23 -5.30 -21.67
N ASP A 724 2.95 -4.35 -20.79
CA ASP A 724 3.09 -2.93 -21.05
C ASP A 724 4.57 -2.52 -20.93
N MET A 725 5.05 -1.80 -21.93
CA MET A 725 6.44 -1.38 -22.01
C MET A 725 6.77 -0.21 -21.07
N GLU A 726 5.79 0.49 -20.50
CA GLU A 726 6.07 1.46 -19.42
C GLU A 726 6.56 0.79 -18.13
N GLY A 727 5.98 -0.37 -17.79
CA GLY A 727 6.28 -1.12 -16.56
C GLY A 727 7.23 -2.31 -16.73
N SER A 728 7.42 -2.81 -17.97
CA SER A 728 8.17 -4.05 -18.22
C SER A 728 9.08 -3.99 -19.45
N SER A 729 10.35 -4.37 -19.28
CA SER A 729 11.31 -4.56 -20.38
C SER A 729 10.91 -5.70 -21.32
N THR A 730 10.14 -6.68 -20.87
CA THR A 730 9.61 -7.76 -21.72
C THR A 730 8.66 -7.20 -22.78
N GLY A 731 7.91 -6.14 -22.48
CA GLY A 731 7.07 -5.43 -23.46
C GLY A 731 7.90 -4.87 -24.61
N TRP A 732 9.15 -4.48 -24.35
CA TRP A 732 10.05 -3.97 -25.38
C TRP A 732 10.47 -5.03 -26.39
N LEU A 733 10.55 -6.31 -26.00
CA LEU A 733 10.83 -7.42 -26.93
C LEU A 733 9.75 -7.53 -28.01
N MET A 734 8.47 -7.38 -27.62
CA MET A 734 7.35 -7.38 -28.57
C MET A 734 7.45 -6.19 -29.52
N VAL A 735 7.68 -4.99 -28.98
CA VAL A 735 7.78 -3.77 -29.80
C VAL A 735 8.98 -3.85 -30.73
N GLN A 736 10.12 -4.38 -30.28
CA GLN A 736 11.29 -4.62 -31.13
C GLN A 736 10.98 -5.62 -32.24
N ALA A 737 10.23 -6.70 -31.96
CA ALA A 737 9.83 -7.67 -32.96
C ALA A 737 8.93 -7.06 -34.04
N ILE A 738 7.94 -6.27 -33.63
CA ILE A 738 7.01 -5.59 -34.55
C ILE A 738 7.73 -4.50 -35.34
N VAL A 739 8.52 -3.65 -34.69
CA VAL A 739 9.28 -2.58 -35.36
C VAL A 739 10.34 -3.16 -36.29
N GLY A 740 11.00 -4.24 -35.90
CA GLY A 740 12.00 -4.89 -36.72
C GLY A 740 11.43 -5.64 -37.93
N ALA A 741 10.20 -6.15 -37.85
CA ALA A 741 9.53 -6.84 -38.96
C ALA A 741 8.70 -5.92 -39.86
N TYR A 742 8.02 -4.92 -39.30
CA TYR A 742 7.00 -4.09 -39.97
C TYR A 742 7.27 -2.59 -39.92
N GLY A 743 8.31 -2.14 -39.22
CA GLY A 743 8.65 -0.72 -39.04
C GLY A 743 7.72 0.03 -38.08
N THR A 744 7.95 1.34 -37.94
CA THR A 744 7.11 2.27 -37.13
C THR A 744 6.07 3.02 -37.98
N GLY A 745 5.92 2.65 -39.26
CA GLY A 745 4.92 3.18 -40.17
C GLY A 745 3.51 2.63 -39.90
N ASP A 746 2.61 2.77 -40.88
CA ASP A 746 1.19 2.45 -40.69
C ASP A 746 0.95 0.96 -40.36
N GLU A 747 1.66 0.03 -41.01
CA GLU A 747 1.47 -1.42 -40.77
C GLU A 747 1.86 -1.81 -39.34
N GLY A 748 3.08 -1.47 -38.90
CA GLY A 748 3.52 -1.77 -37.53
C GLY A 748 2.69 -1.07 -36.47
N ARG A 749 2.24 0.17 -36.74
CA ARG A 749 1.32 0.91 -35.86
C ARG A 749 -0.02 0.21 -35.74
N GLN A 750 -0.60 -0.24 -36.85
CA GLN A 750 -1.88 -0.93 -36.86
C GLN A 750 -1.80 -2.27 -36.10
N ILE A 751 -0.78 -3.08 -36.38
CA ILE A 751 -0.59 -4.37 -35.69
C ILE A 751 -0.49 -4.17 -34.18
N LEU A 752 0.35 -3.25 -33.71
CA LEU A 752 0.50 -3.00 -32.28
C LEU A 752 -0.78 -2.43 -31.65
N THR A 753 -1.47 -1.54 -32.36
CA THR A 753 -2.77 -0.97 -31.94
C THR A 753 -3.82 -2.07 -31.78
N ASP A 754 -3.93 -2.96 -32.74
CA ASP A 754 -4.90 -4.06 -32.73
C ASP A 754 -4.57 -5.11 -31.67
N ILE A 755 -3.28 -5.40 -31.42
CA ILE A 755 -2.84 -6.21 -30.27
C ILE A 755 -3.28 -5.55 -28.96
N TYR A 756 -3.04 -4.25 -28.77
CA TYR A 756 -3.48 -3.55 -27.56
C TYR A 756 -5.00 -3.51 -27.41
N LYS A 757 -5.74 -3.37 -28.51
CA LYS A 757 -7.20 -3.45 -28.54
C LYS A 757 -7.70 -4.84 -28.15
N ASN A 758 -7.02 -5.90 -28.60
CA ASN A 758 -7.36 -7.27 -28.26
C ASN A 758 -6.97 -7.64 -26.83
N ALA A 759 -5.84 -7.11 -26.32
CA ALA A 759 -5.43 -7.29 -24.93
C ALA A 759 -6.38 -6.57 -23.96
N GLY A 760 -6.82 -5.37 -24.33
CA GLY A 760 -7.74 -4.56 -23.52
C GLY A 760 -7.20 -4.37 -22.09
N PRO A 761 -7.93 -4.80 -21.05
CA PRO A 761 -7.48 -4.65 -19.66
C PRO A 761 -6.29 -5.54 -19.28
N HIS A 762 -5.97 -6.56 -20.09
CA HIS A 762 -4.88 -7.52 -19.81
C HIS A 762 -3.51 -7.03 -20.32
N LEU A 763 -3.30 -5.71 -20.27
CA LEU A 763 -2.01 -5.06 -20.44
C LEU A 763 -1.28 -5.05 -19.10
N GLU A 764 -0.31 -5.94 -18.97
CA GLU A 764 0.32 -6.25 -17.69
C GLU A 764 1.55 -5.37 -17.43
N GLN A 765 1.63 -4.75 -16.27
CA GLN A 765 2.82 -3.95 -15.91
C GLN A 765 4.05 -4.81 -15.58
N SER A 766 3.91 -6.15 -15.51
CA SER A 766 5.00 -7.10 -15.29
C SER A 766 5.24 -7.98 -16.51
N GLY A 767 6.51 -8.29 -16.78
CA GLY A 767 6.90 -9.22 -17.85
C GLY A 767 6.43 -10.66 -17.66
N SER A 768 6.24 -11.09 -16.40
CA SER A 768 5.71 -12.42 -16.07
C SER A 768 4.19 -12.45 -15.91
N GLY A 769 3.54 -11.27 -15.86
CA GLY A 769 2.10 -11.12 -15.71
C GLY A 769 1.30 -11.92 -16.75
N PRO A 770 1.59 -11.79 -18.07
CA PRO A 770 0.83 -12.46 -19.10
C PRO A 770 0.82 -13.98 -18.96
N LEU A 771 1.95 -14.59 -18.59
CA LEU A 771 2.02 -16.04 -18.40
C LEU A 771 1.12 -16.50 -17.26
N LYS A 772 0.98 -15.70 -16.20
CA LYS A 772 0.11 -16.03 -15.07
C LYS A 772 -1.36 -15.86 -15.40
N SER A 773 -1.73 -14.85 -16.17
CA SER A 773 -3.08 -14.69 -16.70
C SER A 773 -3.46 -15.85 -17.65
N VAL A 774 -2.49 -16.40 -18.38
CA VAL A 774 -2.67 -17.63 -19.17
C VAL A 774 -2.73 -18.89 -18.28
N ARG A 775 -1.86 -18.99 -17.25
CA ARG A 775 -1.89 -20.07 -16.27
C ARG A 775 -3.23 -20.15 -15.56
N SER A 776 -3.76 -19.01 -15.10
CA SER A 776 -5.05 -18.94 -14.41
C SER A 776 -6.22 -19.26 -15.35
N GLY A 777 -6.05 -19.18 -16.66
CA GLY A 777 -7.13 -19.32 -17.64
C GLY A 777 -7.94 -18.03 -17.83
N GLU A 778 -7.51 -16.92 -17.24
CA GLU A 778 -8.13 -15.60 -17.43
C GLU A 778 -8.02 -15.13 -18.88
N VAL A 779 -6.93 -15.49 -19.57
CA VAL A 779 -6.74 -15.31 -21.01
C VAL A 779 -6.27 -16.62 -21.65
N ALA A 780 -6.53 -16.81 -22.94
CA ALA A 780 -6.13 -18.03 -23.65
C ALA A 780 -4.70 -17.97 -24.15
N VAL A 781 -4.22 -16.78 -24.53
CA VAL A 781 -2.91 -16.55 -25.13
C VAL A 781 -2.20 -15.42 -24.40
N GLY A 782 -0.88 -15.45 -24.36
CA GLY A 782 -0.09 -14.32 -23.90
C GLY A 782 1.27 -14.23 -24.56
N PHE A 783 1.92 -13.10 -24.36
CA PHE A 783 3.32 -12.87 -24.77
C PHE A 783 4.18 -12.58 -23.55
N GLY A 784 5.39 -13.13 -23.51
CA GLY A 784 6.32 -12.90 -22.41
C GLY A 784 7.60 -13.69 -22.59
N LEU A 785 8.24 -14.06 -21.48
CA LEU A 785 9.52 -14.74 -21.47
C LEU A 785 9.38 -16.23 -21.82
N ARG A 786 10.16 -16.68 -22.79
CA ARG A 786 10.07 -18.04 -23.36
C ARG A 786 10.38 -19.15 -22.36
N HIS A 787 11.43 -18.97 -21.55
CA HIS A 787 11.90 -20.01 -20.62
C HIS A 787 10.85 -20.35 -19.56
N GLN A 788 10.06 -19.36 -19.14
CA GLN A 788 9.01 -19.56 -18.13
C GLN A 788 7.90 -20.48 -18.67
N ALA A 789 7.47 -20.27 -19.91
CA ALA A 789 6.48 -21.14 -20.55
C ALA A 789 7.01 -22.55 -20.81
N ALA A 790 8.29 -22.67 -21.18
CA ALA A 790 8.96 -23.96 -21.35
C ALA A 790 9.05 -24.75 -20.01
N ALA A 791 9.32 -24.05 -18.91
CA ALA A 791 9.35 -24.64 -17.58
C ALA A 791 7.97 -25.17 -17.15
N ASP A 792 6.88 -24.43 -17.43
CA ASP A 792 5.52 -24.85 -17.11
C ASP A 792 5.09 -26.10 -17.88
N LYS A 793 5.41 -26.14 -19.17
CA LYS A 793 5.18 -27.32 -20.01
C LYS A 793 5.90 -28.54 -19.45
N LYS A 794 7.15 -28.38 -18.99
CA LYS A 794 7.93 -29.45 -18.35
C LYS A 794 7.32 -29.90 -17.01
N LYS A 795 6.67 -29.00 -16.27
CA LYS A 795 5.93 -29.30 -15.02
C LYS A 795 4.57 -29.98 -15.26
N GLY A 796 4.15 -30.16 -16.51
CA GLY A 796 2.87 -30.78 -16.86
C GLY A 796 1.66 -29.87 -16.67
N LEU A 797 1.87 -28.56 -16.54
CA LEU A 797 0.78 -27.58 -16.56
C LEU A 797 0.16 -27.51 -17.98
N PRO A 798 -1.11 -27.11 -18.13
CA PRO A 798 -1.80 -27.03 -19.42
C PRO A 798 -1.31 -25.86 -20.30
N ILE A 799 0.00 -25.63 -20.36
CA ILE A 799 0.66 -24.52 -21.04
C ILE A 799 1.56 -25.06 -22.15
N ASP A 800 1.52 -24.39 -23.30
CA ASP A 800 2.47 -24.60 -24.39
C ASP A 800 2.89 -23.25 -25.01
N TYR A 801 3.93 -23.23 -25.85
CA TYR A 801 4.53 -22.02 -26.40
C TYR A 801 4.83 -22.12 -27.89
N VAL A 802 4.94 -20.96 -28.53
CA VAL A 802 5.19 -20.76 -29.95
C VAL A 802 6.26 -19.68 -30.13
N ASP A 803 7.29 -20.03 -30.89
CA ASP A 803 8.31 -19.09 -31.32
C ASP A 803 7.77 -18.26 -32.50
N PRO A 804 7.63 -16.92 -32.36
CA PRO A 804 7.01 -16.07 -33.36
C PRO A 804 7.85 -15.99 -34.64
N THR A 805 7.19 -15.99 -35.80
CA THR A 805 7.86 -15.97 -37.11
C THR A 805 8.69 -14.70 -37.37
N GLU A 806 8.35 -13.60 -36.71
CA GLU A 806 9.05 -12.31 -36.78
C GLU A 806 10.42 -12.34 -36.09
N GLY A 807 10.64 -13.33 -35.22
CA GLY A 807 11.89 -13.59 -34.50
C GLY A 807 11.72 -13.54 -32.98
N ASN A 808 12.46 -14.41 -32.29
CA ASN A 808 12.67 -14.37 -30.85
C ASN A 808 13.74 -13.31 -30.55
N TYR A 809 13.30 -12.07 -30.32
CA TYR A 809 14.21 -11.02 -29.88
C TYR A 809 14.69 -11.27 -28.45
N SER A 810 15.93 -10.90 -28.18
CA SER A 810 16.58 -11.11 -26.90
C SER A 810 17.02 -9.82 -26.22
N LEU A 811 16.87 -9.76 -24.90
CA LEU A 811 17.50 -8.75 -24.03
C LEU A 811 18.52 -9.43 -23.12
N THR A 812 19.64 -8.74 -22.88
CA THR A 812 20.62 -9.19 -21.89
C THR A 812 20.43 -8.47 -20.58
N GLU A 813 20.57 -9.22 -19.50
CA GLU A 813 20.81 -8.66 -18.17
C GLU A 813 22.29 -8.86 -17.85
N SER A 814 22.88 -7.90 -17.16
CA SER A 814 24.28 -7.92 -16.79
C SER A 814 24.46 -7.68 -15.30
N VAL A 815 25.48 -8.31 -14.74
CA VAL A 815 26.01 -7.96 -13.43
C VAL A 815 26.93 -6.74 -13.56
N ALA A 816 26.85 -5.83 -12.59
CA ALA A 816 27.75 -4.68 -12.47
C ALA A 816 27.99 -4.34 -10.99
N VAL A 817 29.18 -3.85 -10.67
CA VAL A 817 29.59 -3.48 -9.30
C VAL A 817 29.65 -1.96 -9.17
N LEU A 818 29.02 -1.40 -8.14
CA LEU A 818 29.00 0.04 -7.93
C LEU A 818 30.37 0.57 -7.49
N ASP A 819 30.82 1.65 -8.12
CA ASP A 819 31.98 2.41 -7.73
C ASP A 819 31.63 3.41 -6.62
N LYS A 820 31.86 3.00 -5.38
CA LYS A 820 31.76 3.84 -4.18
C LYS A 820 33.13 4.37 -3.74
N GLY A 821 34.13 4.40 -4.62
CA GLY A 821 35.51 4.80 -4.32
C GLY A 821 36.11 3.95 -3.19
N ALA A 822 36.65 4.60 -2.15
CA ALA A 822 37.24 3.90 -1.00
C ALA A 822 36.22 3.06 -0.18
N LYS A 823 34.92 3.24 -0.41
CA LYS A 823 33.85 2.49 0.28
C LYS A 823 33.34 1.30 -0.52
N THR A 824 33.86 1.05 -1.73
CA THR A 824 33.45 -0.10 -2.55
C THR A 824 33.72 -1.39 -1.79
N ASN A 825 32.70 -2.24 -1.63
CA ASN A 825 32.84 -3.50 -0.92
C ASN A 825 33.67 -4.48 -1.76
N PRO A 826 34.86 -4.92 -1.30
CA PRO A 826 35.73 -5.79 -2.08
C PRO A 826 35.14 -7.18 -2.32
N LEU A 827 34.16 -7.60 -1.50
CA LEU A 827 33.46 -8.87 -1.71
C LEU A 827 32.52 -8.81 -2.92
N ALA A 828 32.02 -7.63 -3.30
CA ALA A 828 31.09 -7.47 -4.42
C ALA A 828 31.72 -7.87 -5.76
N GLN A 829 33.00 -7.52 -5.99
CA GLN A 829 33.74 -7.95 -7.19
C GLN A 829 33.85 -9.47 -7.28
N LYS A 830 34.24 -10.12 -6.18
CA LYS A 830 34.34 -11.59 -6.12
C LYS A 830 32.99 -12.27 -6.32
N MET A 831 31.93 -11.74 -5.73
CA MET A 831 30.57 -12.28 -5.90
C MET A 831 30.10 -12.13 -7.35
N ALA A 832 30.39 -11.00 -8.02
CA ALA A 832 30.11 -10.83 -9.45
C ALA A 832 30.87 -11.87 -10.30
N GLY A 833 32.15 -12.12 -9.98
CA GLY A 833 32.94 -13.19 -10.58
C GLY A 833 32.29 -14.55 -10.43
N VAL A 834 31.87 -14.93 -9.22
CA VAL A 834 31.23 -16.24 -8.95
C VAL A 834 29.89 -16.40 -9.68
N ILE A 835 29.06 -15.36 -9.71
CA ILE A 835 27.78 -15.39 -10.43
C ILE A 835 27.99 -15.72 -11.92
N ILE A 836 29.03 -15.15 -12.55
CA ILE A 836 29.35 -15.41 -13.95
C ILE A 836 30.06 -16.75 -14.12
N ASP A 837 31.20 -16.93 -13.46
CA ASP A 837 32.11 -18.05 -13.73
C ASP A 837 31.55 -19.40 -13.26
N GLN A 838 30.65 -19.40 -12.27
CA GLN A 838 30.09 -20.63 -11.70
C GLN A 838 28.56 -20.72 -11.83
N GLY A 839 27.85 -19.59 -11.73
CA GLY A 839 26.38 -19.57 -11.84
C GLY A 839 25.86 -19.83 -13.26
N ARG A 840 26.65 -19.50 -14.30
CA ARG A 840 26.24 -19.66 -15.70
C ARG A 840 25.85 -21.09 -16.08
N LYS A 841 26.46 -22.10 -15.48
CA LYS A 841 26.13 -23.50 -15.78
C LYS A 841 24.66 -23.84 -15.44
N GLU A 842 24.19 -23.39 -14.28
CA GLU A 842 22.80 -23.59 -13.84
C GLU A 842 21.86 -22.66 -14.63
N LEU A 843 22.26 -21.41 -14.86
CA LEU A 843 21.49 -20.47 -15.68
C LEU A 843 21.22 -21.01 -17.08
N LEU A 844 22.17 -21.71 -17.71
CA LEU A 844 21.98 -22.30 -19.05
C LEU A 844 20.88 -23.36 -19.13
N GLU A 845 20.52 -23.99 -18.01
CA GLU A 845 19.42 -24.96 -17.99
C GLU A 845 18.05 -24.27 -18.22
N THR A 846 17.94 -23.02 -17.76
CA THR A 846 16.73 -22.19 -17.89
C THR A 846 16.82 -21.22 -19.07
N TYR A 847 17.98 -20.59 -19.28
CA TYR A 847 18.26 -19.60 -20.32
C TYR A 847 19.23 -20.20 -21.36
N PRO A 848 18.71 -20.82 -22.42
CA PRO A 848 19.51 -21.69 -23.29
C PRO A 848 20.53 -20.95 -24.17
N THR A 849 20.53 -19.62 -24.19
CA THR A 849 21.44 -18.83 -25.02
C THR A 849 22.86 -18.83 -24.46
N PRO A 850 23.86 -19.35 -25.21
CA PRO A 850 25.26 -19.27 -24.80
C PRO A 850 25.80 -17.85 -24.96
N LEU A 851 26.53 -17.36 -23.95
CA LEU A 851 27.11 -16.02 -23.86
C LEU A 851 28.65 -16.07 -23.79
N TYR A 852 29.20 -17.14 -23.19
CA TYR A 852 30.65 -17.29 -22.94
C TYR A 852 31.26 -18.46 -23.72
N GLN A 853 32.57 -18.37 -23.95
CA GLN A 853 33.35 -19.42 -24.60
C GLN A 853 33.27 -20.73 -23.79
N GLY A 854 32.95 -21.84 -24.46
CA GLY A 854 32.82 -23.16 -23.84
C GLY A 854 31.39 -23.53 -23.42
N GLU A 855 30.45 -22.58 -23.44
CA GLU A 855 29.02 -22.87 -23.25
C GLU A 855 28.46 -23.57 -24.50
N LYS A 856 27.53 -24.53 -24.30
CA LYS A 856 26.81 -25.22 -25.38
C LYS A 856 25.32 -24.93 -25.26
N GLU A 857 24.70 -24.62 -26.38
CA GLU A 857 23.25 -24.44 -26.46
C GLU A 857 22.55 -25.78 -26.11
N PRO A 858 21.65 -25.81 -25.11
CA PRO A 858 20.86 -26.99 -24.81
C PRO A 858 19.83 -27.27 -25.92
N SER A 859 19.26 -28.47 -25.95
CA SER A 859 18.33 -28.92 -27.00
C SER A 859 17.00 -28.16 -27.07
N ASN A 860 16.78 -27.17 -26.21
CA ASN A 860 15.57 -26.37 -26.08
C ASN A 860 15.75 -24.91 -26.58
N GLY A 861 16.76 -24.62 -27.40
CA GLY A 861 16.97 -23.31 -28.03
C GLY A 861 15.74 -22.77 -28.79
N SER A 862 15.71 -21.46 -29.05
CA SER A 862 14.63 -20.83 -29.83
C SER A 862 14.70 -21.17 -31.31
N LYS A 863 13.54 -21.21 -31.97
CA LYS A 863 13.48 -21.54 -33.40
C LYS A 863 13.95 -20.39 -34.31
N TYR A 864 13.74 -19.14 -33.89
CA TYR A 864 14.03 -17.95 -34.69
C TYR A 864 14.83 -16.89 -33.90
N PRO A 865 16.02 -17.21 -33.32
CA PRO A 865 16.78 -16.27 -32.50
C PRO A 865 17.15 -15.00 -33.28
N LYS A 866 16.92 -13.83 -32.69
CA LYS A 866 17.19 -12.54 -33.34
C LYS A 866 17.66 -11.48 -32.34
N THR A 867 18.50 -10.56 -32.81
CA THR A 867 18.93 -9.38 -32.06
C THR A 867 18.48 -8.11 -32.78
N PHE A 868 18.24 -7.03 -32.05
CA PHE A 868 17.89 -5.74 -32.66
C PHE A 868 19.12 -5.11 -33.32
N ASP A 869 18.97 -4.57 -34.53
CA ASP A 869 20.10 -4.09 -35.33
C ASP A 869 20.77 -2.82 -34.77
N LYS A 870 20.03 -2.04 -33.97
CA LYS A 870 20.54 -0.82 -33.32
C LYS A 870 20.94 -1.11 -31.87
N PRO A 871 21.98 -0.42 -31.35
CA PRO A 871 22.30 -0.46 -29.93
C PRO A 871 21.08 -0.13 -29.08
N LEU A 872 20.81 -0.96 -28.08
CA LEU A 872 19.73 -0.73 -27.13
C LEU A 872 20.13 0.37 -26.16
N THR A 873 19.46 1.52 -26.23
CA THR A 873 19.72 2.68 -25.37
C THR A 873 18.42 3.15 -24.69
N VAL A 874 18.54 3.92 -23.60
CA VAL A 874 17.38 4.56 -22.96
C VAL A 874 16.67 5.53 -23.91
N ASP A 875 17.38 6.16 -24.85
CA ASP A 875 16.78 7.05 -25.84
C ASP A 875 15.97 6.27 -26.89
N LEU A 876 16.46 5.11 -27.33
CA LEU A 876 15.71 4.21 -28.20
C LEU A 876 14.49 3.64 -27.48
N LEU A 877 14.64 3.29 -26.19
CA LEU A 877 13.52 2.87 -25.35
C LEU A 877 12.45 3.97 -25.29
N GLN A 878 12.83 5.23 -25.08
CA GLN A 878 11.89 6.36 -25.07
C GLN A 878 11.16 6.52 -26.40
N GLN A 879 11.87 6.40 -27.53
CA GLN A 879 11.25 6.48 -28.87
C GLN A 879 10.22 5.36 -29.09
N HIS A 880 10.57 4.13 -28.71
CA HIS A 880 9.64 3.01 -28.79
C HIS A 880 8.48 3.19 -27.81
N GLN A 881 8.69 3.80 -26.63
CA GLN A 881 7.63 4.09 -25.65
C GLN A 881 6.65 5.09 -26.24
N ASP A 882 7.13 6.18 -26.82
CA ASP A 882 6.28 7.17 -27.47
C ASP A 882 5.46 6.55 -28.62
N PHE A 883 6.06 5.63 -29.38
CA PHE A 883 5.36 4.84 -30.42
C PHE A 883 4.28 3.92 -29.83
N SER A 884 4.62 3.18 -28.77
CA SER A 884 3.70 2.28 -28.05
C SER A 884 2.53 3.06 -27.45
N GLU A 885 2.78 4.19 -26.80
CA GLU A 885 1.74 5.07 -26.24
C GLU A 885 0.81 5.63 -27.31
N ALA A 886 1.35 5.99 -28.48
CA ALA A 886 0.52 6.40 -29.61
C ALA A 886 -0.42 5.27 -30.08
N CYS A 887 0.06 4.02 -30.12
CA CYS A 887 -0.75 2.85 -30.46
C CYS A 887 -1.81 2.56 -29.38
N LYS A 888 -1.46 2.65 -28.09
CA LYS A 888 -2.41 2.48 -26.98
C LYS A 888 -3.54 3.51 -27.03
N ARG A 889 -3.24 4.77 -27.38
CA ARG A 889 -4.25 5.81 -27.59
C ARG A 889 -5.20 5.47 -28.73
N ALA A 890 -4.65 5.11 -29.90
CA ALA A 890 -5.46 4.72 -31.04
C ALA A 890 -6.38 3.52 -30.72
N ALA A 891 -5.89 2.56 -29.91
CA ALA A 891 -6.67 1.40 -29.47
C ALA A 891 -7.84 1.76 -28.53
N LYS A 892 -7.76 2.88 -27.80
CA LYS A 892 -8.83 3.39 -26.92
C LYS A 892 -9.88 4.20 -27.70
N GLU A 893 -9.52 4.77 -28.84
CA GLU A 893 -10.38 5.69 -29.62
C GLU A 893 -11.28 4.99 -30.66
N GLY A 894 -10.94 3.78 -31.10
CA GLY A 894 -11.72 3.01 -32.09
C GLY A 894 -12.13 1.63 -31.60
#